data_AF-A0A2J2H841-F1
#
_entry.id   AF-A0A2J2H841-F1
#
_cell.length_a   1.000
_cell.length_b   1.000
_cell.length_c   1.000
_cell.angle_alpha   90.00
_cell.angle_beta   90.00
_cell.angle_gamma   90.00
#
_symmetry.space_group_name_H-M   'P 1'
#
loop_
_entity.id
_entity.type
_entity.pdbx_description
1 polymer ?
#
loop_
_entity_poly.entity_id
_entity_poly.type
_entity_poly.pdbx_seq_one_letter_code
_entity_poly.pdbx_strand_id
1 'polypeptide(L)'
;MRWVLVIMAVALSIALVVHAQTLIQPLPPGTYAVLMNESLVTPGYIVIISADPHTFNVAVFTQQNFNLWWNQSQAEPAIYHGTIIRGSVLAIPAPAGNYVIAIYPVPGSNYYVEVYVFNDSDLPIGIASFPTSPIVTNELMGYFDIGSIMAYNPSGRSQFGVWNSGASLQLNAVVVVELVNGQYQYYWVQDVVQFVKGSNEFYVVDNVWNYTSPTPTLSNQSIVGNGAVYNSSGGLYYGYATSSSTYSPPLGGYLIMNAYASGGVVHVDFGYVIIRNGGYEWPTVIWFDNVTIMPSTPATNAYFEVGAQLTGGGWPMDAEFVFAGYGNGEWTMFNQLSANLSMLYWNGSGWEVLPTLYDFGFDTEESAVTNINVTVSSNNLVAVTLGTFKPGFIATQLPTPILPMTYVSYTNPVTGYSFSYYVTQPTMINIPSVVYISNNTRYVLEGYYLNSQWFYGTTITITPNKNWFMAYDISPQYQLQYLVSVASPLPVYFNGLKVTNYSTWINASSAVTIIAKSQVLSNGTMLTPGIMNETIVVNQPTTLTINWTTKYLVSITSTKPIYINGQPTTNYTAWVNKGTTIAVIAPAYSQYAGLVLYQPNTTAVAITANKPITLTITYTPNYTRLYIVTAVPVVALIITTITLRRKRHR
;
A
#
# COMPACT_ATOMS: atom_id res chain seq x y z
N MET A 1 32.01 36.02 -1.64
CA MET A 1 32.47 37.40 -1.89
C MET A 1 32.80 37.53 -3.37
N ARG A 2 32.23 38.56 -4.04
CA ARG A 2 32.21 38.82 -5.50
C ARG A 2 31.31 37.83 -6.27
N TRP A 3 30.05 38.12 -6.61
CA TRP A 3 29.51 39.37 -7.16
C TRP A 3 28.08 39.61 -6.67
N VAL A 4 27.93 40.68 -5.88
CA VAL A 4 26.75 41.54 -5.90
C VAL A 4 26.92 42.42 -7.15
N LEU A 5 25.84 42.66 -7.91
CA LEU A 5 25.74 43.38 -9.21
C LEU A 5 25.58 42.47 -10.44
N VAL A 6 24.42 41.81 -10.52
CA VAL A 6 23.50 42.07 -11.63
C VAL A 6 22.18 42.49 -10.98
N ILE A 7 22.05 43.79 -10.80
CA ILE A 7 20.81 44.49 -10.52
C ILE A 7 19.92 44.33 -11.77
N MET A 8 18.62 44.08 -11.57
CA MET A 8 17.54 44.22 -12.56
C MET A 8 17.69 43.45 -13.88
N ALA A 9 17.29 42.17 -13.92
CA ALA A 9 16.75 41.52 -15.13
C ALA A 9 16.30 40.07 -14.86
N VAL A 10 15.34 39.85 -13.96
CA VAL A 10 14.27 38.93 -14.33
C VAL A 10 13.15 39.88 -14.71
N ALA A 11 13.04 40.11 -16.01
CA ALA A 11 11.89 40.77 -16.56
C ALA A 11 10.67 40.01 -16.03
N LEU A 12 9.93 40.65 -15.12
CA LEU A 12 8.48 40.54 -15.12
C LEU A 12 8.10 40.97 -16.53
N SER A 13 8.11 40.03 -17.46
CA SER A 13 7.36 40.15 -18.70
C SER A 13 5.90 40.00 -18.32
N ILE A 14 5.39 40.91 -17.47
CA ILE A 14 4.17 41.59 -17.86
C ILE A 14 4.60 42.18 -19.19
N ALA A 15 4.31 41.45 -20.27
CA ALA A 15 4.39 42.04 -21.59
C ALA A 15 3.79 43.43 -21.43
N LEU A 16 4.39 44.44 -22.05
CA LEU A 16 3.61 45.59 -22.45
C LEU A 16 2.45 45.01 -23.27
N VAL A 17 1.39 44.56 -22.60
CA VAL A 17 0.13 44.29 -23.21
C VAL A 17 -0.30 45.71 -23.46
N VAL A 18 0.09 46.16 -24.65
CA VAL A 18 -0.61 47.18 -25.38
C VAL A 18 -2.01 46.59 -25.58
N HIS A 19 -2.81 46.54 -24.50
CA HIS A 19 -4.24 46.57 -24.63
C HIS A 19 -4.46 47.82 -25.45
N ALA A 20 -5.09 47.67 -26.61
CA ALA A 20 -5.55 48.81 -27.38
C ALA A 20 -6.33 49.68 -26.39
N GLN A 21 -5.73 50.80 -25.98
CA GLN A 21 -6.31 51.65 -24.96
C GLN A 21 -7.64 52.12 -25.53
N THR A 22 -8.73 51.64 -24.93
CA THR A 22 -10.06 51.96 -25.42
C THR A 22 -10.37 53.37 -24.96
N LEU A 23 -10.64 54.25 -25.90
CA LEU A 23 -11.03 55.64 -25.62
C LEU A 23 -12.44 55.63 -25.01
N ILE A 24 -12.53 55.91 -23.72
CA ILE A 24 -13.80 55.89 -22.98
C ILE A 24 -14.46 57.25 -23.10
N GLN A 25 -15.70 57.27 -23.58
CA GLN A 25 -16.46 58.51 -23.68
C GLN A 25 -16.82 59.03 -22.28
N PRO A 26 -16.87 60.36 -22.08
CA PRO A 26 -17.36 60.95 -20.84
C PRO A 26 -18.77 60.45 -20.51
N LEU A 27 -19.07 60.34 -19.21
CA LEU A 27 -20.42 59.94 -18.80
C LEU A 27 -21.45 61.02 -19.17
N PRO A 28 -22.65 60.62 -19.62
CA PRO A 28 -23.75 61.56 -19.79
C PRO A 28 -24.05 62.32 -18.50
N PRO A 29 -24.45 63.61 -18.58
CA PRO A 29 -24.86 64.37 -17.40
C PRO A 29 -25.93 63.64 -16.59
N GLY A 30 -25.76 63.58 -15.26
CA GLY A 30 -26.68 62.88 -14.36
C GLY A 30 -26.39 61.39 -14.15
N THR A 31 -25.34 60.84 -14.77
CA THR A 31 -24.87 59.49 -14.49
C THR A 31 -24.06 59.46 -13.19
N TYR A 32 -24.34 58.49 -12.33
CA TYR A 32 -23.57 58.27 -11.10
C TYR A 32 -22.50 57.20 -11.32
N ALA A 33 -21.36 57.36 -10.65
CA ALA A 33 -20.29 56.37 -10.61
C ALA A 33 -19.75 56.24 -9.19
N VAL A 34 -19.29 55.03 -8.84
CA VAL A 34 -18.43 54.82 -7.67
C VAL A 34 -16.98 54.87 -8.13
N LEU A 35 -16.16 55.60 -7.38
CA LEU A 35 -14.75 55.85 -7.68
C LEU A 35 -13.89 55.27 -6.55
N MET A 36 -12.93 54.43 -6.91
CA MET A 36 -11.97 53.84 -5.98
C MET A 36 -10.55 54.17 -6.44
N ASN A 37 -9.63 54.43 -5.51
CA ASN A 37 -8.25 54.79 -5.84
C ASN A 37 -7.32 53.66 -5.42
N GLU A 38 -6.45 53.25 -6.33
CA GLU A 38 -5.44 52.22 -6.09
C GLU A 38 -4.05 52.71 -6.50
N SER A 39 -3.03 52.28 -5.77
CA SER A 39 -1.65 52.73 -5.99
C SER A 39 -0.70 51.55 -5.98
N LEU A 40 -0.02 51.33 -7.10
CA LEU A 40 0.99 50.29 -7.27
C LEU A 40 2.39 50.89 -7.17
N VAL A 41 3.18 50.45 -6.19
CA VAL A 41 4.59 50.86 -6.02
C VAL A 41 5.48 50.20 -7.07
N THR A 42 5.18 48.96 -7.41
CA THR A 42 5.83 48.15 -8.45
C THR A 42 4.76 47.64 -9.42
N PRO A 43 5.14 47.23 -10.66
CA PRO A 43 4.18 46.60 -11.57
C PRO A 43 3.50 45.39 -10.91
N GLY A 44 2.20 45.24 -11.15
CA GLY A 44 1.38 44.28 -10.45
C GLY A 44 -0.01 44.17 -11.05
N TYR A 45 -1.00 43.90 -10.20
CA TYR A 45 -2.39 43.71 -10.54
C TYR A 45 -3.29 44.61 -9.70
N ILE A 46 -4.32 45.15 -10.35
CA ILE A 46 -5.50 45.69 -9.67
C ILE A 46 -6.58 44.64 -9.80
N VAL A 47 -7.06 44.13 -8.67
CA VAL A 47 -8.05 43.06 -8.62
C VAL A 47 -9.41 43.62 -8.23
N ILE A 48 -10.46 43.20 -8.94
CA ILE A 48 -11.84 43.62 -8.72
C ILE A 48 -12.72 42.38 -8.66
N ILE A 49 -13.42 42.21 -7.55
CA ILE A 49 -14.33 41.11 -7.28
C ILE A 49 -15.71 41.68 -7.04
N SER A 50 -16.71 41.22 -7.80
CA SER A 50 -18.06 41.75 -7.73
C SER A 50 -19.01 40.73 -7.11
N ALA A 51 -19.57 41.08 -5.95
CA ALA A 51 -20.69 40.39 -5.33
C ALA A 51 -22.04 41.03 -5.67
N ASP A 52 -22.01 42.26 -6.20
CA ASP A 52 -23.22 43.04 -6.47
C ASP A 52 -24.16 42.35 -7.48
N PRO A 53 -25.48 42.33 -7.22
CA PRO A 53 -26.46 41.72 -8.11
C PRO A 53 -26.64 42.47 -9.44
N HIS A 54 -26.22 43.73 -9.55
CA HIS A 54 -26.34 44.52 -10.76
C HIS A 54 -25.17 44.31 -11.73
N THR A 55 -25.35 44.78 -12.95
CA THR A 55 -24.32 44.82 -13.99
C THR A 55 -23.78 46.25 -14.11
N PHE A 56 -22.46 46.40 -14.02
CA PHE A 56 -21.79 47.70 -14.16
C PHE A 56 -20.70 47.64 -15.21
N ASN A 57 -20.47 48.77 -15.89
CA ASN A 57 -19.21 48.98 -16.58
C ASN A 57 -18.14 49.34 -15.56
N VAL A 58 -16.92 48.91 -15.83
CA VAL A 58 -15.74 49.29 -15.07
C VAL A 58 -14.70 49.85 -16.02
N ALA A 59 -14.10 50.97 -15.64
CA ALA A 59 -12.96 51.55 -16.33
C ALA A 59 -11.85 51.84 -15.32
N VAL A 60 -10.62 51.43 -15.62
CA VAL A 60 -9.46 51.72 -14.78
C VAL A 60 -8.58 52.71 -15.53
N PHE A 61 -8.44 53.91 -14.99
CA PHE A 61 -7.67 54.99 -15.59
C PHE A 61 -6.41 55.25 -14.78
N THR A 62 -5.36 55.77 -15.44
CA THR A 62 -4.32 56.50 -14.70
C THR A 62 -4.94 57.74 -14.06
N GLN A 63 -4.38 58.23 -12.96
CA GLN A 63 -4.86 59.47 -12.32
C GLN A 63 -4.98 60.66 -13.30
N GLN A 64 -4.04 60.78 -14.25
CA GLN A 64 -4.04 61.83 -15.26
C GLN A 64 -5.23 61.70 -16.22
N ASN A 65 -5.43 60.52 -16.81
CA ASN A 65 -6.50 60.28 -17.76
C ASN A 65 -7.86 60.37 -17.09
N PHE A 66 -7.98 59.91 -15.84
CA PHE A 66 -9.20 60.06 -15.05
C PHE A 66 -9.60 61.53 -14.89
N ASN A 67 -8.64 62.42 -14.58
CA ASN A 67 -8.93 63.84 -14.40
C ASN A 67 -9.41 64.50 -15.70
N LEU A 68 -8.85 64.11 -16.85
CA LEU A 68 -9.30 64.58 -18.16
C LEU A 68 -10.70 64.04 -18.49
N TRP A 69 -10.95 62.75 -18.21
CA TRP A 69 -12.22 62.09 -18.44
C TRP A 69 -13.37 62.65 -17.58
N TRP A 70 -13.16 62.69 -16.27
CA TRP A 70 -14.19 63.04 -15.28
C TRP A 70 -14.39 64.54 -15.14
N ASN A 71 -13.30 65.31 -15.02
CA ASN A 71 -13.41 66.75 -14.71
C ASN A 71 -13.46 67.63 -15.96
N GLN A 72 -12.87 67.19 -17.08
CA GLN A 72 -12.82 67.98 -18.32
C GLN A 72 -13.74 67.43 -19.42
N SER A 73 -14.47 66.34 -19.14
CA SER A 73 -15.39 65.71 -20.10
C SER A 73 -14.71 65.38 -21.44
N GLN A 74 -13.47 64.87 -21.38
CA GLN A 74 -12.72 64.43 -22.55
C GLN A 74 -12.79 62.91 -22.69
N ALA A 75 -12.79 62.42 -23.93
CA ALA A 75 -12.70 60.99 -24.18
C ALA A 75 -11.25 60.55 -24.00
N GLU A 76 -10.99 59.64 -23.07
CA GLU A 76 -9.64 59.32 -22.60
C GLU A 76 -9.38 57.81 -22.57
N PRO A 77 -8.13 57.38 -22.76
CA PRO A 77 -7.78 55.98 -22.68
C PRO A 77 -7.80 55.46 -21.24
N ALA A 78 -8.51 54.35 -21.02
CA ALA A 78 -8.39 53.54 -19.81
C ALA A 78 -7.38 52.40 -20.03
N ILE A 79 -6.66 51.98 -18.97
CA ILE A 79 -5.81 50.78 -19.01
C ILE A 79 -6.65 49.49 -19.06
N TYR A 80 -7.89 49.56 -18.57
CA TYR A 80 -8.88 48.51 -18.69
C TYR A 80 -10.28 49.11 -18.84
N HIS A 81 -11.11 48.49 -19.65
CA HIS A 81 -12.54 48.78 -19.73
C HIS A 81 -13.30 47.48 -20.01
N GLY A 82 -14.33 47.23 -19.22
CA GLY A 82 -15.13 46.01 -19.31
C GLY A 82 -16.42 46.13 -18.50
N THR A 83 -17.02 44.98 -18.25
CA THR A 83 -18.26 44.86 -17.48
C THR A 83 -18.04 43.88 -16.34
N ILE A 84 -18.57 44.23 -15.17
CA ILE A 84 -18.67 43.34 -14.01
C ILE A 84 -20.14 43.03 -13.74
N ILE A 85 -20.38 41.77 -13.39
CA ILE A 85 -21.64 41.21 -12.90
C ILE A 85 -21.35 40.43 -11.62
N ARG A 86 -22.39 40.05 -10.87
CA ARG A 86 -22.25 39.13 -9.73
C ARG A 86 -21.38 37.92 -10.07
N GLY A 87 -20.36 37.67 -9.25
CA GLY A 87 -19.38 36.61 -9.43
C GLY A 87 -18.23 36.95 -10.37
N SER A 88 -18.13 38.19 -10.88
CA SER A 88 -16.99 38.59 -11.71
C SER A 88 -15.75 38.77 -10.85
N VAL A 89 -14.65 38.20 -11.32
CA VAL A 89 -13.30 38.38 -10.76
C VAL A 89 -12.40 38.83 -11.91
N LEU A 90 -11.75 39.97 -11.75
CA LEU A 90 -10.85 40.57 -12.72
C LEU A 90 -9.50 40.82 -12.06
N ALA A 91 -8.41 40.40 -12.68
CA ALA A 91 -7.06 40.81 -12.32
C ALA A 91 -6.45 41.59 -13.49
N ILE A 92 -6.28 42.89 -13.29
CA ILE A 92 -5.90 43.83 -14.34
C ILE A 92 -4.40 44.14 -14.18
N PRO A 93 -3.53 43.66 -15.09
CA PRO A 93 -2.10 43.96 -15.01
C PRO A 93 -1.88 45.45 -15.24
N ALA A 94 -1.13 46.08 -14.34
CA ALA A 94 -0.87 47.51 -14.36
C ALA A 94 0.59 47.82 -13.97
N PRO A 95 1.25 48.78 -14.64
CA PRO A 95 2.56 49.25 -14.20
C PRO A 95 2.46 50.02 -12.87
N ALA A 96 3.59 50.30 -12.24
CA ALA A 96 3.63 51.18 -11.07
C ALA A 96 3.00 52.55 -11.38
N GLY A 97 2.15 53.04 -10.48
CA GLY A 97 1.39 54.27 -10.67
C GLY A 97 0.14 54.36 -9.82
N ASN A 98 -0.57 55.48 -9.95
CA ASN A 98 -1.83 55.74 -9.28
C ASN A 98 -2.99 55.61 -10.27
N TYR A 99 -4.02 54.91 -9.86
CA TYR A 99 -5.15 54.54 -10.69
C TYR A 99 -6.47 54.90 -10.03
N VAL A 100 -7.45 55.22 -10.88
CA VAL A 100 -8.85 55.40 -10.47
C VAL A 100 -9.70 54.36 -11.18
N ILE A 101 -10.39 53.56 -10.39
CA ILE A 101 -11.38 52.59 -10.83
C ILE A 101 -12.74 53.28 -10.79
N ALA A 102 -13.37 53.41 -11.95
CA ALA A 102 -14.71 53.97 -12.10
C ALA A 102 -15.70 52.84 -12.41
N ILE A 103 -16.71 52.66 -11.54
CA ILE A 103 -17.80 51.70 -11.70
C ILE A 103 -19.09 52.46 -11.99
N TYR A 104 -19.73 52.21 -13.14
CA TYR A 104 -20.85 53.01 -13.63
C TYR A 104 -21.72 52.28 -14.68
N PRO A 105 -22.96 52.75 -14.94
CA PRO A 105 -23.72 53.68 -14.11
C PRO A 105 -24.19 52.99 -12.83
N VAL A 106 -24.10 53.66 -11.69
CA VAL A 106 -24.72 53.16 -10.44
C VAL A 106 -26.12 53.78 -10.26
N PRO A 107 -27.07 53.11 -9.56
CA PRO A 107 -28.46 53.57 -9.43
C PRO A 107 -28.63 54.98 -8.83
N GLY A 108 -27.68 55.45 -8.03
CA GLY A 108 -27.73 56.75 -7.37
C GLY A 108 -26.43 57.09 -6.66
N SER A 109 -26.28 58.34 -6.22
CA SER A 109 -25.07 58.81 -5.52
C SER A 109 -24.78 58.13 -4.19
N ASN A 110 -25.79 57.52 -3.57
CA ASN A 110 -25.69 56.84 -2.27
C ASN A 110 -25.71 55.31 -2.41
N TYR A 111 -25.66 54.79 -3.64
CA TYR A 111 -25.65 53.35 -3.86
C TYR A 111 -24.28 52.80 -3.45
N TYR A 112 -24.28 51.82 -2.54
CA TYR A 112 -23.09 51.09 -2.17
C TYR A 112 -22.93 49.91 -3.13
N VAL A 113 -21.84 49.92 -3.90
CA VAL A 113 -21.51 48.82 -4.81
C VAL A 113 -20.81 47.74 -4.00
N GLU A 114 -21.34 46.52 -4.04
CA GLU A 114 -20.76 45.35 -3.37
C GLU A 114 -19.60 44.79 -4.19
N VAL A 115 -18.44 45.44 -4.08
CA VAL A 115 -17.18 45.00 -4.68
C VAL A 115 -16.08 44.96 -3.65
N TYR A 116 -15.21 43.97 -3.79
CA TYR A 116 -13.92 43.91 -3.11
C TYR A 116 -12.82 44.27 -4.11
N VAL A 117 -11.95 45.20 -3.71
CA VAL A 117 -10.87 45.72 -4.55
C VAL A 117 -9.59 45.70 -3.75
N PHE A 118 -8.52 45.19 -4.37
CA PHE A 118 -7.17 45.26 -3.83
C PHE A 118 -6.15 45.41 -4.95
N ASN A 119 -4.92 45.72 -4.56
CA ASN A 119 -3.79 45.72 -5.47
C ASN A 119 -2.62 44.97 -4.84
N ASP A 120 -1.87 44.24 -5.67
CA ASP A 120 -0.63 43.59 -5.25
C ASP A 120 0.31 43.43 -6.45
N SER A 121 1.61 43.39 -6.18
CA SER A 121 2.64 43.11 -7.19
C SER A 121 2.64 41.64 -7.61
N ASP A 122 2.30 40.76 -6.68
CA ASP A 122 2.28 39.31 -6.83
C ASP A 122 0.95 38.76 -6.30
N LEU A 123 0.54 37.55 -6.69
CA LEU A 123 -0.76 36.99 -6.29
C LEU A 123 -0.55 35.59 -5.68
N PRO A 124 -1.42 35.11 -4.78
CA PRO A 124 -1.50 33.70 -4.43
C PRO A 124 -1.96 32.90 -5.65
N ILE A 125 -1.26 31.84 -6.07
CA ILE A 125 -1.56 31.15 -7.36
C ILE A 125 -1.94 29.70 -7.12
N GLY A 126 -3.08 29.27 -7.66
CA GLY A 126 -3.62 27.92 -7.48
C GLY A 126 -5.04 27.80 -7.97
N ILE A 127 -5.98 27.47 -7.09
CA ILE A 127 -7.42 27.42 -7.39
C ILE A 127 -8.15 28.34 -6.40
N ALA A 128 -9.06 29.18 -6.85
CA ALA A 128 -10.06 29.84 -6.00
C ALA A 128 -11.47 29.64 -6.56
N SER A 129 -12.50 29.61 -5.72
CA SER A 129 -13.90 29.37 -6.10
C SER A 129 -14.80 30.51 -5.64
N PHE A 130 -15.53 31.12 -6.58
CA PHE A 130 -16.46 32.22 -6.30
C PHE A 130 -17.79 32.09 -7.06
N PRO A 131 -18.62 31.09 -6.74
CA PRO A 131 -19.80 30.76 -7.53
C PRO A 131 -20.99 31.68 -7.25
N THR A 132 -21.77 32.01 -8.29
CA THR A 132 -22.98 32.84 -8.12
C THR A 132 -24.11 32.12 -7.39
N SER A 133 -24.13 30.79 -7.42
CA SER A 133 -24.96 29.93 -6.58
C SER A 133 -24.12 29.46 -5.40
N PRO A 134 -24.38 29.94 -4.18
CA PRO A 134 -23.55 29.60 -3.03
C PRO A 134 -23.57 28.10 -2.73
N ILE A 135 -22.40 27.58 -2.36
CA ILE A 135 -22.24 26.22 -1.84
C ILE A 135 -22.20 26.32 -0.31
N VAL A 136 -23.15 25.65 0.34
CA VAL A 136 -23.21 25.50 1.79
C VAL A 136 -22.84 24.07 2.14
N THR A 137 -21.81 23.90 2.96
CA THR A 137 -21.31 22.57 3.37
C THR A 137 -20.74 22.60 4.78
N ASN A 138 -20.68 21.44 5.44
CA ASN A 138 -19.95 21.31 6.70
C ASN A 138 -18.48 20.95 6.47
N GLU A 139 -18.10 20.40 5.32
CA GLU A 139 -16.76 19.87 5.11
C GLU A 139 -16.15 20.32 3.78
N LEU A 140 -14.88 20.74 3.85
CA LEU A 140 -14.04 21.09 2.71
C LEU A 140 -12.78 20.24 2.71
N MET A 141 -12.28 19.92 1.51
CA MET A 141 -11.09 19.12 1.32
C MET A 141 -10.24 19.66 0.17
N GLY A 142 -8.94 19.83 0.40
CA GLY A 142 -7.95 20.18 -0.63
C GLY A 142 -7.04 18.99 -0.90
N TYR A 143 -7.16 18.35 -2.08
CA TYR A 143 -6.25 17.29 -2.52
C TYR A 143 -5.03 17.87 -3.24
N PHE A 144 -3.83 17.43 -2.87
CA PHE A 144 -2.59 17.81 -3.53
C PHE A 144 -1.69 16.62 -3.86
N ASP A 145 -0.99 16.68 -4.99
CA ASP A 145 0.15 15.81 -5.35
C ASP A 145 1.27 16.66 -5.96
N ILE A 146 2.24 17.02 -5.13
CA ILE A 146 3.38 17.88 -5.43
C ILE A 146 4.52 17.01 -5.91
N GLY A 147 4.80 17.04 -7.22
CA GLY A 147 5.94 16.37 -7.83
C GLY A 147 7.29 17.05 -7.54
N SER A 148 7.29 18.39 -7.43
CA SER A 148 8.47 19.17 -7.03
C SER A 148 8.07 20.53 -6.48
N ILE A 149 8.86 21.02 -5.51
CA ILE A 149 8.70 22.35 -4.91
C ILE A 149 10.05 22.90 -4.47
N MET A 150 10.36 24.12 -4.89
CA MET A 150 11.50 24.91 -4.43
C MET A 150 11.14 26.38 -4.57
N ALA A 151 11.20 27.11 -3.46
CA ALA A 151 10.89 28.52 -3.41
C ALA A 151 12.02 29.29 -2.74
N TYR A 152 12.15 30.57 -3.10
CA TYR A 152 13.16 31.44 -2.52
C TYR A 152 12.72 32.91 -2.53
N ASN A 153 12.80 33.54 -1.36
CA ASN A 153 12.77 34.97 -1.18
C ASN A 153 14.08 35.43 -0.51
N PRO A 154 14.92 36.27 -1.16
CA PRO A 154 16.15 36.77 -0.55
C PRO A 154 15.92 37.64 0.69
N SER A 155 14.76 38.28 0.82
CA SER A 155 14.41 39.14 1.96
C SER A 155 13.45 38.49 2.97
N GLY A 156 13.06 37.21 2.78
CA GLY A 156 12.12 36.49 3.66
C GLY A 156 12.43 36.68 5.14
N ARG A 157 13.68 36.40 5.55
CA ARG A 157 14.13 36.54 6.95
C ARG A 157 14.25 37.98 7.43
N SER A 158 14.78 38.86 6.59
CA SER A 158 15.08 40.25 7.00
C SER A 158 13.86 41.17 7.02
N GLN A 159 12.86 40.88 6.18
CA GLN A 159 11.67 41.73 6.00
C GLN A 159 10.44 41.13 6.69
N PHE A 160 10.24 39.81 6.58
CA PHE A 160 9.02 39.13 7.05
C PHE A 160 9.25 38.23 8.27
N GLY A 161 10.50 38.01 8.67
CA GLY A 161 10.86 37.15 9.80
C GLY A 161 10.69 35.66 9.54
N VAL A 162 10.50 35.25 8.29
CA VAL A 162 10.29 33.84 7.88
C VAL A 162 11.55 33.24 7.25
N TRP A 163 11.49 31.98 6.82
CA TRP A 163 12.61 31.33 6.15
C TRP A 163 12.74 31.81 4.69
N ASN A 164 13.95 32.21 4.26
CA ASN A 164 14.18 32.61 2.86
C ASN A 164 13.82 31.51 1.84
N SER A 165 13.83 30.24 2.23
CA SER A 165 13.44 29.10 1.37
C SER A 165 12.02 28.61 1.66
N GLY A 166 11.19 29.48 2.23
CA GLY A 166 9.84 29.19 2.67
C GLY A 166 8.82 29.31 1.55
N ALA A 167 7.79 28.49 1.63
CA ALA A 167 6.57 28.56 0.81
C ALA A 167 5.43 27.90 1.57
N SER A 168 4.21 28.04 1.06
CA SER A 168 3.05 27.34 1.60
C SER A 168 2.09 26.88 0.50
N LEU A 169 1.23 25.93 0.86
CA LEU A 169 0.00 25.58 0.16
C LEU A 169 -1.15 25.76 1.16
N GLN A 170 -2.08 26.66 0.85
CA GLN A 170 -3.06 27.17 1.80
C GLN A 170 -4.48 26.84 1.32
N LEU A 171 -5.25 26.10 2.12
CA LEU A 171 -6.68 25.88 1.93
C LEU A 171 -7.46 26.84 2.82
N ASN A 172 -8.12 27.81 2.20
CA ASN A 172 -8.77 28.91 2.90
C ASN A 172 -10.27 28.92 2.59
N ALA A 173 -11.10 29.28 3.57
CA ALA A 173 -12.54 29.40 3.39
C ALA A 173 -13.19 30.25 4.48
N VAL A 174 -14.45 30.65 4.25
CA VAL A 174 -15.26 31.36 5.25
C VAL A 174 -16.25 30.42 5.93
N VAL A 175 -16.20 30.39 7.27
CA VAL A 175 -17.22 29.80 8.14
C VAL A 175 -18.28 30.86 8.46
N VAL A 176 -19.53 30.56 8.13
CA VAL A 176 -20.71 31.34 8.51
C VAL A 176 -21.30 30.76 9.80
N VAL A 177 -21.65 31.64 10.72
CA VAL A 177 -22.25 31.30 12.01
C VAL A 177 -23.60 31.96 12.13
N GLU A 178 -24.64 31.15 12.27
CA GLU A 178 -25.99 31.63 12.57
C GLU A 178 -26.17 31.75 14.08
N LEU A 179 -26.69 32.89 14.54
CA LEU A 179 -26.91 33.17 15.96
C LEU A 179 -28.40 33.06 16.32
N VAL A 180 -28.71 32.73 17.58
CA VAL A 180 -30.11 32.64 18.07
C VAL A 180 -30.91 33.95 17.93
N ASN A 181 -30.23 35.09 17.78
CA ASN A 181 -30.87 36.40 17.58
C ASN A 181 -31.12 36.73 16.09
N GLY A 182 -30.84 35.81 15.16
CA GLY A 182 -30.99 35.97 13.73
C GLY A 182 -29.89 36.79 13.05
N GLN A 183 -28.80 37.10 13.76
CA GLN A 183 -27.60 37.71 13.17
C GLN A 183 -26.60 36.65 12.71
N TYR A 184 -25.63 37.08 11.90
CA TYR A 184 -24.56 36.23 11.40
C TYR A 184 -23.19 36.71 11.90
N GLN A 185 -22.28 35.77 12.08
CA GLN A 185 -20.84 36.03 12.21
C GLN A 185 -20.07 35.26 11.14
N TYR A 186 -18.90 35.77 10.78
CA TYR A 186 -18.07 35.25 9.72
C TYR A 186 -16.65 35.05 10.23
N TYR A 187 -16.06 33.90 9.94
CA TYR A 187 -14.69 33.58 10.30
C TYR A 187 -13.95 33.03 9.10
N TRP A 188 -12.87 33.69 8.71
CA TRP A 188 -11.99 33.18 7.66
C TRP A 188 -10.97 32.25 8.30
N VAL A 189 -10.88 31.05 7.75
CA VAL A 189 -10.06 29.97 8.29
C VAL A 189 -9.09 29.47 7.25
N GLN A 190 -7.91 29.04 7.71
CA GLN A 190 -6.89 28.42 6.85
C GLN A 190 -6.43 27.09 7.43
N ASP A 191 -6.27 26.09 6.56
CA ASP A 191 -5.46 24.91 6.78
C ASP A 191 -4.25 24.98 5.83
N VAL A 192 -3.04 24.97 6.36
CA VAL A 192 -1.84 25.35 5.59
C VAL A 192 -0.75 24.30 5.74
N VAL A 193 -0.23 23.80 4.61
CA VAL A 193 1.08 23.12 4.60
C VAL A 193 2.17 24.16 4.35
N GLN A 194 2.97 24.45 5.36
CA GLN A 194 4.16 25.30 5.23
C GLN A 194 5.40 24.46 4.94
N PHE A 195 6.20 24.86 3.96
CA PHE A 195 7.42 24.17 3.54
C PHE A 195 8.67 24.98 3.88
N VAL A 196 9.66 24.32 4.47
CA VAL A 196 11.02 24.86 4.63
C VAL A 196 11.98 23.99 3.84
N LYS A 197 12.25 24.39 2.59
CA LYS A 197 13.10 23.59 1.69
C LYS A 197 14.55 23.49 2.18
N GLY A 198 15.05 24.48 2.91
CA GLY A 198 16.39 24.46 3.50
C GLY A 198 16.65 23.23 4.39
N SER A 199 15.63 22.74 5.08
CA SER A 199 15.67 21.56 5.96
C SER A 199 14.87 20.36 5.43
N ASN A 200 14.18 20.50 4.28
CA ASN A 200 13.21 19.51 3.77
C ASN A 200 12.13 19.16 4.80
N GLU A 201 11.63 20.18 5.48
CA GLU A 201 10.60 20.04 6.51
C GLU A 201 9.29 20.67 6.05
N PHE A 202 8.18 20.13 6.52
CA PHE A 202 6.89 20.78 6.48
C PHE A 202 6.27 20.86 7.87
N TYR A 203 5.38 21.82 8.03
CA TYR A 203 4.51 22.04 9.18
C TYR A 203 3.08 22.11 8.66
N VAL A 204 2.12 21.72 9.49
CA VAL A 204 0.71 22.02 9.21
C VAL A 204 0.27 23.07 10.21
N VAL A 205 -0.39 24.10 9.71
CA VAL A 205 -0.77 25.30 10.48
C VAL A 205 -2.23 25.58 10.23
N ASP A 206 -2.98 25.86 11.29
CA ASP A 206 -4.29 26.47 11.18
C ASP A 206 -4.25 27.92 11.63
N ASN A 207 -5.08 28.73 11.00
CA ASN A 207 -5.32 30.10 11.42
C ASN A 207 -6.82 30.43 11.31
N VAL A 208 -7.30 31.31 12.20
CA VAL A 208 -8.69 31.80 12.21
C VAL A 208 -8.74 33.30 12.47
N TRP A 209 -9.32 34.04 11.51
CA TRP A 209 -9.64 35.46 11.63
C TRP A 209 -11.14 35.67 11.77
N ASN A 210 -11.53 36.72 12.47
CA ASN A 210 -12.92 37.13 12.55
C ASN A 210 -13.22 38.12 11.41
N TYR A 211 -14.04 37.74 10.44
CA TYR A 211 -14.44 38.55 9.29
C TYR A 211 -15.83 39.19 9.46
N THR A 212 -16.35 39.22 10.70
CA THR A 212 -17.71 39.70 10.97
C THR A 212 -17.88 41.20 10.71
N SER A 213 -16.84 42.00 10.90
CA SER A 213 -16.87 43.45 10.69
C SER A 213 -15.49 43.98 10.28
N PRO A 214 -15.39 45.22 9.76
CA PRO A 214 -14.12 45.82 9.34
C PRO A 214 -13.11 46.05 10.48
N THR A 215 -13.58 46.10 11.73
CA THR A 215 -12.73 46.22 12.93
C THR A 215 -13.09 45.10 13.92
N PRO A 216 -12.81 43.84 13.57
CA PRO A 216 -13.24 42.70 14.34
C PRO A 216 -12.33 42.53 15.57
N THR A 217 -12.88 41.95 16.63
CA THR A 217 -12.10 41.59 17.82
C THR A 217 -11.98 40.08 17.94
N LEU A 218 -10.82 39.63 18.40
CA LEU A 218 -10.55 38.24 18.74
C LEU A 218 -9.67 38.20 20.00
N SER A 219 -9.85 37.21 20.86
CA SER A 219 -9.10 37.07 22.11
C SER A 219 -9.05 35.61 22.56
N ASN A 220 -8.12 35.27 23.44
CA ASN A 220 -8.03 33.93 24.05
C ASN A 220 -9.26 33.55 24.92
N GLN A 221 -10.27 34.43 25.02
CA GLN A 221 -11.56 34.12 25.65
C GLN A 221 -12.69 33.92 24.63
N SER A 222 -12.52 34.39 23.40
CA SER A 222 -13.52 34.26 22.32
C SER A 222 -13.19 33.13 21.34
N ILE A 223 -11.98 32.59 21.40
CA ILE A 223 -11.53 31.45 20.59
C ILE A 223 -10.47 30.67 21.37
N VAL A 224 -10.57 29.34 21.36
CA VAL A 224 -9.64 28.42 22.04
C VAL A 224 -9.42 27.16 21.20
N GLY A 225 -8.26 26.53 21.38
CA GLY A 225 -7.89 25.24 20.79
C GLY A 225 -6.48 24.90 21.28
N ASN A 226 -5.65 24.28 20.45
CA ASN A 226 -4.25 23.98 20.79
C ASN A 226 -3.32 25.21 20.73
N GLY A 227 -3.71 26.25 20.01
CA GLY A 227 -2.99 27.49 19.77
C GLY A 227 -3.39 28.66 20.67
N ALA A 228 -3.15 29.86 20.16
CA ALA A 228 -3.43 31.10 20.85
C ALA A 228 -3.76 32.23 19.86
N VAL A 229 -4.28 33.33 20.39
CA VAL A 229 -4.49 34.57 19.63
C VAL A 229 -3.20 35.39 19.57
N TYR A 230 -2.80 35.72 18.34
CA TYR A 230 -1.65 36.54 17.98
C TYR A 230 -2.10 37.83 17.28
N ASN A 231 -1.15 38.73 17.06
CA ASN A 231 -1.35 40.00 16.38
C ASN A 231 -0.48 40.07 15.13
N SER A 232 -1.07 40.33 13.96
CA SER A 232 -0.39 40.54 12.68
C SER A 232 -0.76 41.91 12.08
N SER A 233 -0.22 42.20 10.89
CA SER A 233 -0.63 43.34 10.05
C SER A 233 -2.13 43.29 9.72
N GLY A 234 -2.66 42.10 9.44
CA GLY A 234 -4.08 41.84 9.16
C GLY A 234 -5.01 41.84 10.39
N GLY A 235 -4.47 42.10 11.59
CA GLY A 235 -5.24 42.17 12.83
C GLY A 235 -5.02 40.97 13.77
N LEU A 236 -5.98 40.74 14.65
CA LEU A 236 -5.91 39.63 15.61
C LEU A 236 -6.41 38.34 14.98
N TYR A 237 -5.62 37.28 15.13
CA TYR A 237 -5.94 35.95 14.60
C TYR A 237 -5.58 34.87 15.61
N TYR A 238 -6.33 33.78 15.60
CA TYR A 238 -5.92 32.55 16.28
C TYR A 238 -5.02 31.75 15.35
N GLY A 239 -3.97 31.13 15.88
CA GLY A 239 -3.19 30.18 15.09
C GLY A 239 -2.54 29.10 15.93
N TYR A 240 -2.30 27.96 15.29
CA TYR A 240 -1.57 26.83 15.85
C TYR A 240 -0.75 26.14 14.76
N ALA A 241 0.41 25.59 15.14
CA ALA A 241 1.29 24.88 14.22
C ALA A 241 1.71 23.55 14.83
N THR A 242 1.71 22.49 14.01
CA THR A 242 2.25 21.19 14.40
C THR A 242 3.76 21.24 14.60
N SER A 243 4.33 20.17 15.19
CA SER A 243 5.76 19.93 15.06
C SER A 243 6.15 19.70 13.60
N SER A 244 7.42 19.96 13.26
CA SER A 244 7.93 19.70 11.91
C SER A 244 7.93 18.21 11.58
N SER A 245 7.73 17.90 10.31
CA SER A 245 7.92 16.58 9.72
C SER A 245 8.80 16.69 8.47
N THR A 246 9.61 15.67 8.20
CA THR A 246 10.41 15.64 6.97
C THR A 246 9.56 15.27 5.76
N TYR A 247 9.77 15.95 4.63
CA TYR A 247 9.18 15.57 3.35
C TYR A 247 10.22 15.26 2.27
N SER A 248 9.78 14.47 1.30
CA SER A 248 10.49 14.12 0.08
C SER A 248 9.47 14.13 -1.07
N PRO A 249 9.64 14.99 -2.09
CA PRO A 249 8.83 14.90 -3.29
C PRO A 249 9.05 13.56 -4.02
N PRO A 250 8.03 12.96 -4.64
CA PRO A 250 6.65 13.45 -4.69
C PRO A 250 5.94 13.37 -3.33
N LEU A 251 5.31 14.46 -2.94
CA LEU A 251 4.57 14.62 -1.69
C LEU A 251 3.09 14.82 -2.03
N GLY A 252 2.22 13.94 -1.56
CA GLY A 252 0.79 14.00 -1.85
C GLY A 252 -0.04 13.75 -0.62
N GLY A 253 -1.20 14.40 -0.56
CA GLY A 253 -2.02 14.43 0.62
C GLY A 253 -3.33 15.18 0.46
N TYR A 254 -3.95 15.44 1.59
CA TYR A 254 -5.21 16.16 1.73
C TYR A 254 -5.12 17.10 2.92
N LEU A 255 -5.68 18.30 2.77
CA LEU A 255 -6.10 19.18 3.86
C LEU A 255 -7.61 19.04 4.03
N ILE A 256 -8.11 19.06 5.26
CA ILE A 256 -9.49 18.70 5.60
C ILE A 256 -9.97 19.64 6.69
N MET A 257 -11.07 20.34 6.42
CA MET A 257 -11.72 21.21 7.39
C MET A 257 -13.18 20.80 7.58
N ASN A 258 -13.66 20.80 8.83
CA ASN A 258 -15.06 20.56 9.18
C ASN A 258 -15.58 21.65 10.12
N ALA A 259 -16.76 22.21 9.87
CA ALA A 259 -17.37 23.26 10.68
C ALA A 259 -18.77 22.87 11.15
N TYR A 260 -19.05 23.09 12.44
CA TYR A 260 -20.36 22.80 13.04
C TYR A 260 -20.61 23.62 14.30
N ALA A 261 -21.88 23.79 14.68
CA ALA A 261 -22.25 24.38 15.97
C ALA A 261 -22.73 23.30 16.94
N SER A 262 -22.31 23.40 18.20
CA SER A 262 -22.76 22.51 19.28
C SER A 262 -22.73 23.25 20.61
N GLY A 263 -23.76 23.08 21.44
CA GLY A 263 -23.80 23.70 22.77
C GLY A 263 -23.77 25.24 22.79
N GLY A 264 -24.14 25.90 21.68
CA GLY A 264 -24.10 27.36 21.55
C GLY A 264 -22.75 27.95 21.15
N VAL A 265 -21.75 27.11 20.90
CA VAL A 265 -20.43 27.49 20.37
C VAL A 265 -20.22 26.90 18.98
N VAL A 266 -19.19 27.38 18.28
CA VAL A 266 -18.80 26.90 16.95
C VAL A 266 -17.51 26.12 17.06
N HIS A 267 -17.43 25.02 16.31
CA HIS A 267 -16.24 24.19 16.19
C HIS A 267 -15.74 24.20 14.75
N VAL A 268 -14.43 24.32 14.57
CA VAL A 268 -13.74 24.09 13.30
C VAL A 268 -12.64 23.05 13.55
N ASP A 269 -12.79 21.88 12.93
CA ASP A 269 -11.78 20.83 12.95
C ASP A 269 -10.81 21.04 11.80
N PHE A 270 -9.51 20.98 12.09
CA PHE A 270 -8.44 21.02 11.10
C PHE A 270 -7.67 19.71 11.08
N GLY A 271 -7.51 19.13 9.90
CA GLY A 271 -6.87 17.84 9.75
C GLY A 271 -6.22 17.63 8.40
N TYR A 272 -5.25 16.74 8.36
CA TYR A 272 -4.56 16.41 7.12
C TYR A 272 -4.30 14.91 6.99
N VAL A 273 -4.01 14.49 5.76
CA VAL A 273 -3.55 13.13 5.44
C VAL A 273 -2.36 13.23 4.50
N ILE A 274 -1.25 12.59 4.84
CA ILE A 274 -0.15 12.38 3.89
C ILE A 274 -0.29 10.97 3.32
N ILE A 275 -0.52 10.89 2.01
CA ILE A 275 -0.66 9.63 1.27
C ILE A 275 0.59 9.26 0.49
N ARG A 276 1.51 10.21 0.33
CA ARG A 276 2.74 10.02 -0.42
C ARG A 276 3.82 10.93 0.12
N ASN A 277 4.99 10.39 0.41
CA ASN A 277 6.17 11.12 0.86
C ASN A 277 7.43 10.41 0.34
N GLY A 278 7.76 10.62 -0.94
CA GLY A 278 8.79 9.86 -1.67
C GLY A 278 8.33 8.44 -2.06
N GLY A 279 7.62 7.75 -1.15
CA GLY A 279 6.87 6.51 -1.38
C GLY A 279 5.39 6.68 -1.03
N TYR A 280 4.58 5.62 -1.16
CA TYR A 280 3.18 5.64 -0.72
C TYR A 280 3.06 5.37 0.78
N GLU A 281 2.31 6.22 1.46
CA GLU A 281 2.10 6.18 2.91
C GLU A 281 0.73 5.58 3.26
N TRP A 282 0.64 5.02 4.47
CA TRP A 282 -0.65 4.57 5.02
C TRP A 282 -1.57 5.78 5.28
N PRO A 283 -2.85 5.75 4.85
CA PRO A 283 -3.71 6.92 4.96
C PRO A 283 -4.16 7.12 6.41
N THR A 284 -3.39 7.94 7.13
CA THR A 284 -3.66 8.30 8.52
C THR A 284 -4.22 9.71 8.55
N VAL A 285 -5.46 9.87 9.04
CA VAL A 285 -6.05 11.19 9.29
C VAL A 285 -5.52 11.72 10.61
N ILE A 286 -4.87 12.87 10.54
CA ILE A 286 -4.33 13.57 11.71
C ILE A 286 -5.18 14.82 11.90
N TRP A 287 -6.08 14.79 12.89
CA TRP A 287 -6.78 15.96 13.39
C TRP A 287 -5.86 16.68 14.38
N PHE A 288 -5.34 17.83 14.00
CA PHE A 288 -4.30 18.51 14.76
C PHE A 288 -4.80 19.69 15.57
N ASP A 289 -5.97 20.25 15.26
CA ASP A 289 -6.67 21.18 16.12
C ASP A 289 -8.20 21.05 15.99
N ASN A 290 -8.90 21.36 17.08
CA ASN A 290 -10.36 21.53 17.14
C ASN A 290 -10.63 22.88 17.78
N VAL A 291 -10.73 23.89 16.92
CA VAL A 291 -10.90 25.29 17.34
C VAL A 291 -12.33 25.49 17.78
N THR A 292 -12.51 25.99 19.00
CA THR A 292 -13.82 26.36 19.56
C THR A 292 -13.94 27.87 19.65
N ILE A 293 -14.93 28.42 18.93
CA ILE A 293 -15.24 29.85 18.90
C ILE A 293 -16.47 30.10 19.78
N MET A 294 -16.35 31.07 20.67
CA MET A 294 -17.41 31.49 21.60
C MET A 294 -18.03 32.80 21.08
N PRO A 295 -19.09 32.72 20.26
CA PRO A 295 -19.77 33.89 19.75
C PRO A 295 -20.42 34.69 20.89
N SER A 296 -20.64 35.99 20.68
CA SER A 296 -21.23 36.90 21.68
C SER A 296 -22.68 36.56 22.03
N THR A 297 -23.34 35.82 21.13
CA THR A 297 -24.69 35.26 21.26
C THR A 297 -24.58 33.78 20.88
N PRO A 298 -25.32 32.85 21.51
CA PRO A 298 -25.19 31.44 21.17
C PRO A 298 -25.41 31.13 19.68
N ALA A 299 -24.54 30.29 19.12
CA ALA A 299 -24.68 29.78 17.76
C ALA A 299 -25.77 28.70 17.66
N THR A 300 -26.58 28.76 16.60
CA THR A 300 -27.54 27.73 16.22
C THR A 300 -27.03 26.81 15.12
N ASN A 301 -26.15 27.33 14.26
CA ASN A 301 -25.57 26.60 13.14
C ASN A 301 -24.20 27.19 12.79
N ALA A 302 -23.33 26.37 12.20
CA ALA A 302 -22.10 26.83 11.58
C ALA A 302 -21.72 25.91 10.42
N TYR A 303 -21.25 26.51 9.33
CA TYR A 303 -20.96 25.83 8.07
C TYR A 303 -20.01 26.67 7.22
N PHE A 304 -19.36 26.06 6.24
CA PHE A 304 -18.66 26.78 5.18
C PHE A 304 -19.63 27.28 4.13
N GLU A 305 -19.46 28.53 3.70
CA GLU A 305 -20.20 29.09 2.57
C GLU A 305 -19.23 29.66 1.54
N VAL A 306 -19.35 29.15 0.31
CA VAL A 306 -18.54 29.57 -0.84
C VAL A 306 -19.48 30.14 -1.90
N GLY A 307 -19.45 31.45 -2.13
CA GLY A 307 -20.36 32.12 -3.05
C GLY A 307 -20.03 33.59 -3.33
N ALA A 308 -20.60 34.10 -4.42
CA ALA A 308 -20.45 35.49 -4.88
C ALA A 308 -21.17 36.48 -3.95
N GLN A 309 -20.58 36.67 -2.78
CA GLN A 309 -21.07 37.45 -1.64
C GLN A 309 -19.85 38.03 -0.89
N LEU A 310 -20.10 39.08 -0.09
CA LEU A 310 -19.11 39.61 0.85
C LEU A 310 -19.58 39.34 2.28
N THR A 311 -18.62 39.10 3.16
CA THR A 311 -18.83 39.01 4.62
C THR A 311 -19.28 40.37 5.18
N GLY A 312 -19.72 40.37 6.45
CA GLY A 312 -20.01 41.63 7.16
C GLY A 312 -18.81 42.59 7.27
N GLY A 313 -17.58 42.08 7.13
CA GLY A 313 -16.36 42.86 7.02
C GLY A 313 -16.03 43.40 5.63
N GLY A 314 -16.75 42.96 4.59
CA GLY A 314 -16.53 43.36 3.19
C GLY A 314 -15.55 42.47 2.41
N TRP A 315 -15.16 41.31 2.97
CA TRP A 315 -14.25 40.34 2.33
C TRP A 315 -15.03 39.31 1.51
N PRO A 316 -14.45 38.76 0.43
CA PRO A 316 -15.09 37.69 -0.35
C PRO A 316 -15.48 36.48 0.50
N MET A 317 -16.60 35.83 0.17
CA MET A 317 -17.00 34.54 0.72
C MET A 317 -16.57 33.41 -0.21
N ASP A 318 -15.28 33.29 -0.46
CA ASP A 318 -14.71 32.32 -1.37
C ASP A 318 -14.06 31.15 -0.64
N ALA A 319 -13.51 30.23 -1.44
CA ALA A 319 -12.58 29.23 -0.96
C ALA A 319 -11.38 29.21 -1.89
N GLU A 320 -10.19 29.08 -1.32
CA GLU A 320 -8.92 29.13 -2.03
C GLU A 320 -8.08 27.90 -1.70
N PHE A 321 -7.37 27.38 -2.70
CA PHE A 321 -6.34 26.38 -2.53
C PHE A 321 -5.12 26.75 -3.35
N VAL A 322 -4.23 27.53 -2.73
CA VAL A 322 -3.23 28.35 -3.43
C VAL A 322 -1.82 28.17 -2.89
N PHE A 323 -0.83 28.28 -3.78
CA PHE A 323 0.58 28.38 -3.43
C PHE A 323 0.96 29.84 -3.21
N ALA A 324 1.67 30.09 -2.11
CA ALA A 324 2.10 31.42 -1.72
C ALA A 324 3.43 31.37 -0.92
N GLY A 325 3.86 32.52 -0.41
CA GLY A 325 4.96 32.62 0.55
C GLY A 325 4.71 31.84 1.84
N TYR A 326 5.70 31.77 2.71
CA TYR A 326 5.67 30.97 3.93
C TYR A 326 4.62 31.47 4.93
N GLY A 327 4.56 32.78 5.16
CA GLY A 327 3.68 33.42 6.13
C GLY A 327 4.05 34.89 6.36
N ASN A 328 3.27 35.62 7.17
CA ASN A 328 3.46 37.05 7.49
C ASN A 328 3.39 37.96 6.25
N GLY A 329 2.54 37.64 5.27
CA GLY A 329 2.43 38.41 4.02
C GLY A 329 3.68 38.34 3.14
N GLU A 330 4.51 37.31 3.30
CA GLU A 330 5.69 37.08 2.47
C GLU A 330 5.28 36.77 1.03
N TRP A 331 5.97 37.37 0.05
CA TRP A 331 5.99 36.89 -1.33
C TRP A 331 7.11 35.87 -1.53
N THR A 332 6.96 34.90 -2.43
CA THR A 332 8.06 33.99 -2.78
C THR A 332 8.14 33.68 -4.26
N MET A 333 9.35 33.42 -4.76
CA MET A 333 9.55 32.96 -6.14
C MET A 333 9.73 31.45 -6.17
N PHE A 334 8.89 30.74 -6.92
CA PHE A 334 9.08 29.31 -7.15
C PHE A 334 10.13 29.08 -8.25
N ASN A 335 11.22 28.39 -7.91
CA ASN A 335 12.24 27.95 -8.85
C ASN A 335 12.00 26.51 -9.35
N GLN A 336 11.20 25.74 -8.63
CA GLN A 336 10.61 24.47 -9.06
C GLN A 336 9.20 24.40 -8.50
N LEU A 337 8.23 24.09 -9.37
CA LEU A 337 6.87 23.80 -8.95
C LEU A 337 6.23 22.88 -9.99
N SER A 338 5.71 21.75 -9.53
CA SER A 338 4.83 20.87 -10.29
C SER A 338 3.89 20.21 -9.29
N ALA A 339 2.60 20.48 -9.41
CA ALA A 339 1.58 19.91 -8.53
C ALA A 339 0.28 19.68 -9.29
N ASN A 340 -0.51 18.72 -8.83
CA ASN A 340 -1.92 18.60 -9.18
C ASN A 340 -2.78 18.89 -7.95
N LEU A 341 -3.82 19.69 -8.13
CA LEU A 341 -4.73 20.13 -7.08
C LEU A 341 -6.18 19.76 -7.40
N SER A 342 -6.99 19.59 -6.36
CA SER A 342 -8.46 19.58 -6.44
C SER A 342 -9.03 20.13 -5.14
N MET A 343 -10.04 20.99 -5.22
CA MET A 343 -10.70 21.59 -4.07
C MET A 343 -12.16 21.14 -4.04
N LEU A 344 -12.55 20.46 -2.96
CA LEU A 344 -13.79 19.70 -2.87
C LEU A 344 -14.63 20.11 -1.67
N TYR A 345 -15.95 19.95 -1.81
CA TYR A 345 -16.93 20.09 -0.74
C TYR A 345 -17.73 18.80 -0.57
N TRP A 346 -18.23 18.55 0.64
CA TRP A 346 -19.14 17.44 0.90
C TRP A 346 -20.58 17.84 0.56
N ASN A 347 -21.22 17.12 -0.36
CA ASN A 347 -22.60 17.41 -0.79
C ASN A 347 -23.69 16.69 0.04
N GLY A 348 -23.30 15.97 1.10
CA GLY A 348 -24.18 15.12 1.91
C GLY A 348 -24.16 13.63 1.54
N SER A 349 -23.63 13.27 0.37
CA SER A 349 -23.55 11.88 -0.14
C SER A 349 -22.17 11.48 -0.68
N GLY A 350 -21.37 12.47 -1.08
CA GLY A 350 -20.03 12.29 -1.64
C GLY A 350 -19.31 13.63 -1.82
N TRP A 351 -18.03 13.55 -2.20
CA TRP A 351 -17.21 14.70 -2.53
C TRP A 351 -17.46 15.21 -3.95
N GLU A 352 -17.61 16.52 -4.08
CA GLU A 352 -17.71 17.22 -5.36
C GLU A 352 -16.70 18.36 -5.45
N VAL A 353 -16.21 18.66 -6.65
CA VAL A 353 -15.30 19.79 -6.89
C VAL A 353 -16.08 21.09 -6.78
N LEU A 354 -15.51 22.08 -6.10
CA LEU A 354 -16.09 23.42 -6.03
C LEU A 354 -16.19 24.04 -7.45
N PRO A 355 -17.31 24.71 -7.79
CA PRO A 355 -17.52 25.29 -9.11
C PRO A 355 -16.89 26.68 -9.26
N THR A 356 -16.96 27.25 -10.46
CA THR A 356 -16.52 28.62 -10.81
C THR A 356 -15.12 28.93 -10.30
N LEU A 357 -14.16 28.28 -10.93
CA LEU A 357 -12.76 28.28 -10.55
C LEU A 357 -11.98 29.40 -11.25
N TYR A 358 -11.11 30.04 -10.48
CA TYR A 358 -10.08 31.01 -10.90
C TYR A 358 -8.70 30.46 -10.54
N ASP A 359 -7.65 30.97 -11.18
CA ASP A 359 -6.27 30.49 -10.98
C ASP A 359 -5.46 31.24 -9.91
N PHE A 360 -6.10 32.10 -9.12
CA PHE A 360 -5.45 32.87 -8.05
C PHE A 360 -6.40 33.16 -6.89
N GLY A 361 -5.81 33.36 -5.71
CA GLY A 361 -6.51 33.76 -4.49
C GLY A 361 -6.79 35.27 -4.41
N PHE A 362 -7.79 35.63 -3.63
CA PHE A 362 -8.38 36.95 -3.49
C PHE A 362 -8.00 37.62 -2.17
N ASP A 363 -8.01 36.90 -1.05
CA ASP A 363 -7.84 37.48 0.28
C ASP A 363 -6.74 36.82 1.14
N THR A 364 -5.99 35.89 0.55
CA THR A 364 -4.71 35.41 1.10
C THR A 364 -3.65 36.53 1.11
N GLU A 365 -3.06 36.80 2.29
CA GLU A 365 -2.06 37.87 2.47
C GLU A 365 -0.69 37.53 1.85
N GLU A 366 -0.30 36.26 1.81
CA GLU A 366 0.94 35.83 1.14
C GLU A 366 0.77 35.68 -0.37
N SER A 367 1.87 35.90 -1.12
CA SER A 367 1.82 35.85 -2.58
C SER A 367 2.94 35.02 -3.21
N ALA A 368 2.76 34.68 -4.48
CA ALA A 368 3.76 34.02 -5.31
C ALA A 368 4.09 34.91 -6.50
N VAL A 369 5.38 34.98 -6.84
CA VAL A 369 5.80 35.63 -8.07
C VAL A 369 5.04 35.01 -9.24
N THR A 370 4.59 35.84 -10.18
CA THR A 370 3.74 35.45 -11.32
C THR A 370 4.47 34.66 -12.42
N ASN A 371 5.26 33.67 -12.01
CA ASN A 371 5.97 32.70 -12.83
C ASN A 371 5.37 31.28 -12.74
N ILE A 372 4.09 31.19 -12.39
CA ILE A 372 3.32 29.97 -12.27
C ILE A 372 2.20 29.97 -13.33
N ASN A 373 1.97 28.82 -13.94
CA ASN A 373 0.89 28.58 -14.88
C ASN A 373 -0.06 27.51 -14.30
N VAL A 374 -1.36 27.79 -14.41
CA VAL A 374 -2.43 26.93 -13.91
C VAL A 374 -3.26 26.45 -15.10
N THR A 375 -3.52 25.14 -15.18
CA THR A 375 -4.36 24.56 -16.24
C THR A 375 -5.19 23.40 -15.71
N VAL A 376 -6.35 23.16 -16.31
CA VAL A 376 -7.14 21.94 -16.04
C VAL A 376 -6.59 20.79 -16.89
N SER A 377 -6.19 19.69 -16.25
CA SER A 377 -5.68 18.49 -16.91
C SER A 377 -6.82 17.58 -17.38
N SER A 378 -6.49 16.60 -18.24
CA SER A 378 -7.46 15.67 -18.82
C SER A 378 -8.14 14.74 -17.81
N ASN A 379 -7.59 14.60 -16.60
CA ASN A 379 -8.19 13.86 -15.48
C ASN A 379 -8.98 14.76 -14.52
N ASN A 380 -9.30 16.00 -14.91
CA ASN A 380 -10.06 17.00 -14.15
C ASN A 380 -9.37 17.49 -12.86
N LEU A 381 -8.06 17.26 -12.72
CA LEU A 381 -7.26 17.95 -11.72
C LEU A 381 -6.82 19.31 -12.26
N VAL A 382 -6.39 20.20 -11.38
CA VAL A 382 -5.76 21.45 -11.76
C VAL A 382 -4.25 21.29 -11.63
N ALA A 383 -3.55 21.33 -12.75
CA ALA A 383 -2.10 21.29 -12.80
C ALA A 383 -1.52 22.69 -12.56
N VAL A 384 -0.61 22.79 -11.59
CA VAL A 384 0.14 24.01 -11.24
C VAL A 384 1.60 23.76 -11.54
N THR A 385 2.17 24.51 -12.48
CA THR A 385 3.55 24.33 -12.95
C THR A 385 4.23 25.68 -13.18
N LEU A 386 5.55 25.72 -13.30
CA LEU A 386 6.21 26.97 -13.70
C LEU A 386 5.84 27.35 -15.14
N GLY A 387 5.52 28.63 -15.36
CA GLY A 387 5.15 29.12 -16.68
C GLY A 387 4.68 30.57 -16.67
N THR A 388 4.13 31.01 -17.80
CA THR A 388 3.52 32.35 -17.89
C THR A 388 2.19 32.36 -17.16
N PHE A 389 2.08 33.22 -16.16
CA PHE A 389 0.84 33.47 -15.45
C PHE A 389 -0.09 34.36 -16.27
N LYS A 390 -1.37 34.00 -16.32
CA LYS A 390 -2.42 34.74 -17.01
C LYS A 390 -3.69 34.65 -16.15
N PRO A 391 -3.81 35.52 -15.13
CA PRO A 391 -4.87 35.37 -14.14
C PRO A 391 -6.23 35.43 -14.80
N GLY A 392 -7.13 34.58 -14.35
CA GLY A 392 -8.51 34.58 -14.79
C GLY A 392 -9.27 33.31 -14.46
N PHE A 393 -10.39 33.19 -15.14
CA PHE A 393 -11.32 32.09 -15.01
C PHE A 393 -10.76 30.82 -15.69
N ILE A 394 -10.82 29.69 -15.01
CA ILE A 394 -10.34 28.40 -15.52
C ILE A 394 -11.45 27.37 -15.79
N ALA A 395 -12.53 27.31 -15.01
CA ALA A 395 -13.62 26.36 -15.23
C ALA A 395 -14.92 26.72 -14.49
N THR A 396 -16.10 26.46 -15.09
CA THR A 396 -17.40 26.65 -14.40
C THR A 396 -17.71 25.48 -13.49
N GLN A 397 -17.41 24.27 -13.93
CA GLN A 397 -17.66 23.03 -13.20
C GLN A 397 -16.72 21.97 -13.75
N LEU A 398 -16.15 21.16 -12.86
CA LEU A 398 -15.31 20.01 -13.23
C LEU A 398 -15.96 18.72 -12.71
N PRO A 399 -15.93 17.62 -13.48
CA PRO A 399 -16.29 16.32 -12.93
C PRO A 399 -15.34 15.96 -11.79
N THR A 400 -15.88 15.35 -10.71
CA THR A 400 -15.05 14.92 -9.57
C THR A 400 -13.97 13.95 -10.06
N PRO A 401 -12.67 14.29 -9.88
CA PRO A 401 -11.58 13.40 -10.25
C PRO A 401 -11.60 12.13 -9.38
N ILE A 402 -11.03 11.05 -9.91
CA ILE A 402 -10.82 9.86 -9.09
C ILE A 402 -9.60 10.11 -8.20
N LEU A 403 -9.86 10.31 -6.91
CA LEU A 403 -8.83 10.63 -5.93
C LEU A 403 -8.26 9.37 -5.24
N PRO A 404 -6.96 9.36 -4.90
CA PRO A 404 -6.33 8.25 -4.17
C PRO A 404 -6.78 8.20 -2.71
N MET A 405 -7.88 7.48 -2.44
CA MET A 405 -8.43 7.28 -1.08
C MET A 405 -8.39 5.83 -0.60
N THR A 406 -7.94 4.88 -1.44
CA THR A 406 -7.86 3.45 -1.09
C THR A 406 -6.44 2.93 -1.19
N TYR A 407 -5.81 2.72 -0.05
CA TYR A 407 -4.47 2.16 0.03
C TYR A 407 -4.50 0.63 0.05
N VAL A 408 -3.55 0.01 -0.63
CA VAL A 408 -3.29 -1.42 -0.51
C VAL A 408 -1.83 -1.65 -0.20
N SER A 409 -1.57 -2.50 0.79
CA SER A 409 -0.29 -3.15 1.07
C SER A 409 -0.45 -4.65 0.81
N TYR A 410 0.51 -5.24 0.12
CA TYR A 410 0.62 -6.68 -0.07
C TYR A 410 2.04 -7.12 0.25
N THR A 411 2.18 -8.14 1.10
CA THR A 411 3.48 -8.73 1.40
C THR A 411 3.39 -10.24 1.38
N ASN A 412 4.09 -10.88 0.44
CA ASN A 412 4.18 -12.34 0.37
C ASN A 412 5.41 -12.85 1.15
N PRO A 413 5.22 -13.50 2.30
CA PRO A 413 6.32 -13.89 3.18
C PRO A 413 7.22 -14.98 2.60
N VAL A 414 6.76 -15.74 1.60
CA VAL A 414 7.52 -16.84 0.98
C VAL A 414 8.42 -16.34 -0.15
N THR A 415 7.87 -15.50 -1.02
CA THR A 415 8.61 -14.98 -2.19
C THR A 415 9.43 -13.74 -1.87
N GLY A 416 9.13 -13.05 -0.76
CA GLY A 416 9.65 -11.72 -0.46
C GLY A 416 9.08 -10.60 -1.33
N TYR A 417 8.16 -10.92 -2.26
CA TYR A 417 7.51 -9.92 -3.10
C TYR A 417 6.52 -9.10 -2.29
N SER A 418 6.68 -7.79 -2.31
CA SER A 418 5.77 -6.83 -1.69
C SER A 418 5.51 -5.64 -2.61
N PHE A 419 4.36 -5.01 -2.43
CA PHE A 419 4.02 -3.74 -3.04
C PHE A 419 3.06 -2.96 -2.17
N SER A 420 3.04 -1.64 -2.35
CA SER A 420 1.99 -0.79 -1.83
C SER A 420 1.69 0.35 -2.80
N TYR A 421 0.42 0.72 -2.91
CA TYR A 421 -0.04 1.86 -3.72
C TYR A 421 -1.50 2.22 -3.43
N TYR A 422 -1.92 3.38 -3.93
CA TYR A 422 -3.33 3.80 -3.93
C TYR A 422 -4.06 3.31 -5.18
N VAL A 423 -5.16 2.61 -4.95
CA VAL A 423 -6.02 2.03 -5.98
C VAL A 423 -7.04 3.08 -6.42
N THR A 424 -6.96 3.50 -7.69
CA THR A 424 -7.89 4.47 -8.32
C THR A 424 -8.84 3.80 -9.33
N GLN A 425 -8.65 2.52 -9.61
CA GLN A 425 -9.59 1.73 -10.41
C GLN A 425 -9.73 0.33 -9.82
N PRO A 426 -10.87 -0.36 -10.01
CA PRO A 426 -11.03 -1.73 -9.52
C PRO A 426 -9.85 -2.60 -9.91
N THR A 427 -9.13 -3.12 -8.92
CA THR A 427 -7.86 -3.83 -9.14
C THR A 427 -7.93 -5.23 -8.56
N MET A 428 -7.53 -6.20 -9.38
CA MET A 428 -7.44 -7.59 -8.99
C MET A 428 -6.02 -7.91 -8.55
N ILE A 429 -5.88 -8.41 -7.33
CA ILE A 429 -4.63 -8.90 -6.77
C ILE A 429 -4.65 -10.42 -6.80
N ASN A 430 -3.63 -11.01 -7.42
CA ASN A 430 -3.48 -12.45 -7.55
C ASN A 430 -2.47 -12.96 -6.52
N ILE A 431 -2.88 -13.93 -5.72
CA ILE A 431 -2.06 -14.61 -4.73
C ILE A 431 -1.66 -15.97 -5.32
N PRO A 432 -0.34 -16.26 -5.45
CA PRO A 432 0.11 -17.55 -5.92
C PRO A 432 -0.46 -18.70 -5.07
N SER A 433 -1.14 -19.66 -5.70
CA SER A 433 -1.64 -20.83 -4.97
C SER A 433 -0.53 -21.80 -4.56
N VAL A 434 0.57 -21.83 -5.33
CA VAL A 434 1.76 -22.65 -5.08
C VAL A 434 3.01 -21.85 -5.40
N VAL A 435 3.99 -21.89 -4.51
CA VAL A 435 5.33 -21.30 -4.72
C VAL A 435 6.38 -22.41 -4.61
N TYR A 436 7.11 -22.69 -5.69
CA TYR A 436 8.19 -23.67 -5.69
C TYR A 436 9.50 -23.02 -5.25
N ILE A 437 10.15 -23.59 -4.24
CA ILE A 437 11.50 -23.18 -3.79
C ILE A 437 12.56 -24.03 -4.52
N SER A 438 12.23 -25.29 -4.79
CA SER A 438 13.02 -26.21 -5.60
C SER A 438 12.10 -27.27 -6.21
N ASN A 439 12.65 -28.18 -7.02
CA ASN A 439 11.88 -29.28 -7.61
C ASN A 439 11.15 -30.15 -6.58
N ASN A 440 11.64 -30.21 -5.34
CA ASN A 440 11.12 -31.11 -4.30
C ASN A 440 10.62 -30.38 -3.05
N THR A 441 10.59 -29.05 -3.07
CA THR A 441 10.11 -28.22 -1.95
C THR A 441 9.19 -27.13 -2.47
N ARG A 442 7.98 -27.04 -1.92
CA ARG A 442 6.99 -26.01 -2.31
C ARG A 442 6.21 -25.51 -1.11
N TYR A 443 5.63 -24.33 -1.26
CA TYR A 443 4.64 -23.76 -0.36
C TYR A 443 3.28 -23.79 -1.07
N VAL A 444 2.23 -24.19 -0.36
CA VAL A 444 0.84 -24.19 -0.86
C VAL A 444 0.03 -23.20 -0.04
N LEU A 445 -0.72 -22.33 -0.70
CA LEU A 445 -1.54 -21.32 -0.06
C LEU A 445 -2.63 -21.98 0.78
N GLU A 446 -2.74 -21.59 2.05
CA GLU A 446 -3.85 -21.99 2.93
C GLU A 446 -4.98 -20.96 2.88
N GLY A 447 -4.62 -19.68 2.75
CA GLY A 447 -5.51 -18.53 2.71
C GLY A 447 -4.71 -17.25 2.91
N TYR A 448 -5.38 -16.16 3.22
CA TYR A 448 -4.73 -14.87 3.46
C TYR A 448 -5.47 -14.07 4.53
N TYR A 449 -4.72 -13.20 5.20
CA TYR A 449 -5.29 -12.15 6.02
C TYR A 449 -5.54 -10.90 5.18
N LEU A 450 -6.72 -10.30 5.34
CA LEU A 450 -7.07 -8.97 4.87
C LEU A 450 -7.46 -8.16 6.12
N ASN A 451 -6.66 -7.17 6.49
CA ASN A 451 -6.87 -6.39 7.73
C ASN A 451 -7.13 -7.28 8.96
N SER A 452 -6.27 -8.27 9.18
CA SER A 452 -6.35 -9.25 10.27
C SER A 452 -7.54 -10.24 10.21
N GLN A 453 -8.42 -10.17 9.20
CA GLN A 453 -9.47 -11.16 8.99
C GLN A 453 -9.03 -12.24 8.00
N TRP A 454 -9.34 -13.50 8.29
CA TRP A 454 -8.94 -14.65 7.47
C TRP A 454 -9.91 -14.89 6.31
N PHE A 455 -9.36 -15.11 5.12
CA PHE A 455 -10.10 -15.43 3.90
C PHE A 455 -9.46 -16.59 3.13
N TYR A 456 -10.30 -17.30 2.38
CA TYR A 456 -9.89 -18.33 1.43
C TYR A 456 -9.98 -17.80 0.01
N GLY A 457 -9.10 -18.28 -0.86
CA GLY A 457 -9.08 -17.92 -2.28
C GLY A 457 -7.71 -17.45 -2.74
N THR A 458 -7.59 -17.22 -4.05
CA THR A 458 -6.34 -16.83 -4.71
C THR A 458 -6.41 -15.44 -5.34
N THR A 459 -7.56 -14.77 -5.25
CA THR A 459 -7.79 -13.47 -5.87
C THR A 459 -8.57 -12.56 -4.94
N ILE A 460 -8.24 -11.27 -4.99
CA ILE A 460 -8.92 -10.22 -4.24
C ILE A 460 -9.19 -9.08 -5.21
N THR A 461 -10.43 -8.58 -5.25
CA THR A 461 -10.76 -7.37 -6.00
C THR A 461 -10.91 -6.20 -5.03
N ILE A 462 -10.01 -5.23 -5.14
CA ILE A 462 -10.08 -3.98 -4.38
C ILE A 462 -10.76 -2.93 -5.25
N THR A 463 -11.88 -2.38 -4.75
CA THR A 463 -12.60 -1.29 -5.40
C THR A 463 -12.21 0.04 -4.71
N PRO A 464 -11.86 1.09 -5.48
CA PRO A 464 -11.60 2.41 -4.91
C PRO A 464 -12.81 2.94 -4.14
N ASN A 465 -12.59 3.30 -2.88
CA ASN A 465 -13.50 4.15 -2.13
C ASN A 465 -13.38 5.59 -2.63
N LYS A 466 -14.51 6.31 -2.61
CA LYS A 466 -14.62 7.71 -3.04
C LYS A 466 -15.10 8.64 -1.93
N ASN A 467 -15.58 8.07 -0.82
CA ASN A 467 -16.19 8.86 0.26
C ASN A 467 -15.18 9.18 1.36
N TRP A 468 -14.29 8.23 1.69
CA TRP A 468 -13.32 8.41 2.77
C TRP A 468 -12.10 7.49 2.61
N PHE A 469 -11.10 7.70 3.45
CA PHE A 469 -9.89 6.88 3.44
C PHE A 469 -10.16 5.44 3.85
N MET A 470 -9.60 4.51 3.08
CA MET A 470 -9.62 3.08 3.37
C MET A 470 -8.24 2.47 3.10
N ALA A 471 -7.88 1.45 3.87
CA ALA A 471 -6.63 0.74 3.69
C ALA A 471 -6.84 -0.76 3.81
N TYR A 472 -6.10 -1.52 3.00
CA TYR A 472 -6.09 -2.97 3.00
C TYR A 472 -4.67 -3.49 3.14
N ASP A 473 -4.38 -4.23 4.19
CA ASP A 473 -3.15 -4.99 4.34
C ASP A 473 -3.41 -6.47 4.06
N ILE A 474 -2.69 -7.02 3.07
CA ILE A 474 -2.88 -8.36 2.54
C ILE A 474 -1.64 -9.21 2.84
N SER A 475 -1.82 -10.25 3.63
CA SER A 475 -0.76 -11.19 4.03
C SER A 475 -1.17 -12.64 3.78
N PRO A 476 -0.74 -13.27 2.67
CA PRO A 476 -1.00 -14.68 2.40
C PRO A 476 -0.21 -15.61 3.32
N GLN A 477 -0.86 -16.70 3.73
CA GLN A 477 -0.27 -17.75 4.56
C GLN A 477 -0.14 -19.05 3.78
N TYR A 478 1.00 -19.72 3.94
CA TYR A 478 1.34 -20.90 3.17
C TYR A 478 1.78 -22.05 4.06
N GLN A 479 1.38 -23.26 3.67
CA GLN A 479 1.86 -24.50 4.21
C GLN A 479 3.06 -25.01 3.41
N LEU A 480 4.20 -25.18 4.08
CA LEU A 480 5.38 -25.83 3.51
C LEU A 480 5.09 -27.32 3.24
N GLN A 481 5.49 -27.80 2.07
CA GLN A 481 5.38 -29.18 1.64
C GLN A 481 6.70 -29.69 1.02
N TYR A 482 6.99 -30.96 1.27
CA TYR A 482 8.12 -31.68 0.69
C TYR A 482 7.63 -32.84 -0.17
N LEU A 483 8.34 -33.10 -1.27
CA LEU A 483 8.09 -34.26 -2.10
C LEU A 483 8.62 -35.51 -1.39
N VAL A 484 7.73 -36.48 -1.16
CA VAL A 484 8.07 -37.80 -0.63
C VAL A 484 7.86 -38.83 -1.74
N SER A 485 8.91 -39.60 -2.03
CA SER A 485 8.87 -40.66 -3.04
C SER A 485 9.13 -42.02 -2.40
N VAL A 486 8.41 -43.05 -2.85
CA VAL A 486 8.57 -44.44 -2.42
C VAL A 486 9.00 -45.26 -3.62
N ALA A 487 10.08 -46.01 -3.46
CA ALA A 487 10.58 -46.95 -4.46
C ALA A 487 10.74 -48.33 -3.83
N SER A 488 10.00 -49.31 -4.32
CA SER A 488 10.10 -50.69 -3.88
C SER A 488 9.92 -51.68 -5.04
N PRO A 489 10.77 -52.72 -5.15
CA PRO A 489 10.58 -53.80 -6.10
C PRO A 489 9.27 -54.59 -5.91
N LEU A 490 8.67 -54.55 -4.72
CA LEU A 490 7.42 -55.25 -4.40
C LEU A 490 6.42 -54.30 -3.72
N PRO A 491 5.11 -54.58 -3.75
CA PRO A 491 4.12 -53.70 -3.15
C PRO A 491 4.33 -53.48 -1.64
N VAL A 492 4.33 -52.21 -1.24
CA VAL A 492 4.33 -51.74 0.15
C VAL A 492 3.09 -50.85 0.38
N TYR A 493 2.76 -50.56 1.63
CA TYR A 493 1.66 -49.66 1.98
C TYR A 493 2.23 -48.33 2.50
N PHE A 494 2.01 -47.23 1.77
CA PHE A 494 2.34 -45.86 2.17
C PHE A 494 1.06 -45.16 2.64
N ASN A 495 0.95 -44.84 3.93
CA ASN A 495 -0.28 -44.33 4.55
C ASN A 495 -1.53 -45.16 4.18
N GLY A 496 -1.37 -46.49 4.15
CA GLY A 496 -2.45 -47.42 3.77
C GLY A 496 -2.66 -47.61 2.26
N LEU A 497 -2.03 -46.81 1.40
CA LEU A 497 -2.09 -46.96 -0.06
C LEU A 497 -1.04 -47.99 -0.54
N LYS A 498 -1.48 -49.00 -1.29
CA LYS A 498 -0.58 -50.02 -1.85
C LYS A 498 0.18 -49.48 -3.07
N VAL A 499 1.51 -49.39 -2.98
CA VAL A 499 2.38 -48.75 -3.97
C VAL A 499 3.68 -49.54 -4.22
N THR A 500 4.30 -49.34 -5.38
CA THR A 500 5.66 -49.83 -5.72
C THR A 500 6.57 -48.68 -6.16
N ASN A 501 6.02 -47.72 -6.91
CA ASN A 501 6.65 -46.43 -7.20
C ASN A 501 5.58 -45.35 -7.05
N TYR A 502 5.78 -44.40 -6.13
CA TYR A 502 4.78 -43.38 -5.82
C TYR A 502 5.44 -42.13 -5.27
N SER A 503 5.01 -40.96 -5.74
CA SER A 503 5.48 -39.67 -5.24
C SER A 503 4.29 -38.79 -4.90
N THR A 504 4.33 -38.14 -3.74
CA THR A 504 3.31 -37.19 -3.32
C THR A 504 3.91 -36.08 -2.48
N TRP A 505 3.27 -34.91 -2.48
CA TRP A 505 3.61 -33.81 -1.58
C TRP A 505 3.00 -34.05 -0.22
N ILE A 506 3.80 -33.85 0.83
CA ILE A 506 3.38 -33.99 2.23
C ILE A 506 3.71 -32.70 2.98
N ASN A 507 2.79 -32.24 3.83
CA ASN A 507 3.01 -31.09 4.70
C ASN A 507 4.24 -31.32 5.59
N ALA A 508 5.07 -30.29 5.73
CA ALA A 508 6.18 -30.31 6.66
C ALA A 508 5.70 -30.67 8.08
N SER A 509 6.53 -31.42 8.80
CA SER A 509 6.25 -31.93 10.15
C SER A 509 5.08 -32.91 10.27
N SER A 510 4.46 -33.32 9.16
CA SER A 510 3.48 -34.41 9.17
C SER A 510 4.17 -35.78 9.21
N ALA A 511 3.52 -36.75 9.85
CA ALA A 511 3.99 -38.13 9.89
C ALA A 511 3.42 -38.95 8.73
N VAL A 512 4.26 -39.78 8.12
CA VAL A 512 3.87 -40.78 7.13
C VAL A 512 4.29 -42.17 7.58
N THR A 513 3.48 -43.18 7.24
CA THR A 513 3.68 -44.57 7.64
C THR A 513 4.00 -45.45 6.43
N ILE A 514 4.98 -46.33 6.58
CA ILE A 514 5.38 -47.30 5.56
C ILE A 514 5.30 -48.68 6.19
N ILE A 515 4.45 -49.53 5.62
CA ILE A 515 4.28 -50.91 6.06
C ILE A 515 4.59 -51.84 4.89
N ALA A 516 5.57 -52.72 5.07
CA ALA A 516 5.86 -53.79 4.13
C ALA A 516 5.78 -55.14 4.83
N LYS A 517 5.18 -56.12 4.16
CA LYS A 517 4.98 -57.47 4.70
C LYS A 517 5.81 -58.47 3.93
N SER A 518 6.48 -59.37 4.64
CA SER A 518 7.19 -60.49 4.03
C SER A 518 6.27 -61.27 3.10
N GLN A 519 6.78 -61.61 1.91
CA GLN A 519 6.05 -62.37 0.90
C GLN A 519 6.62 -63.78 0.84
N VAL A 520 5.80 -64.79 1.10
CA VAL A 520 6.18 -66.20 0.95
C VAL A 520 5.62 -66.70 -0.37
N LEU A 521 6.51 -67.15 -1.25
CA LEU A 521 6.17 -67.75 -2.53
C LEU A 521 5.97 -69.26 -2.38
N SER A 522 5.09 -69.84 -3.19
CA SER A 522 4.75 -71.28 -3.16
C SER A 522 5.95 -72.20 -3.42
N ASN A 523 7.01 -71.69 -4.05
CA ASN A 523 8.22 -72.44 -4.34
C ASN A 523 9.18 -72.57 -3.14
N GLY A 524 8.83 -72.05 -1.96
CA GLY A 524 9.72 -72.08 -0.78
C GLY A 524 10.75 -70.94 -0.77
N THR A 525 10.46 -69.82 -1.42
CA THR A 525 11.22 -68.56 -1.35
C THR A 525 10.45 -67.53 -0.52
N MET A 526 11.11 -66.80 0.36
CA MET A 526 10.54 -65.71 1.13
C MET A 526 11.31 -64.42 0.86
N LEU A 527 10.58 -63.35 0.56
CA LEU A 527 11.14 -62.01 0.40
C LEU A 527 10.78 -61.23 1.66
N THR A 528 11.78 -60.80 2.42
CA THR A 528 11.60 -60.02 3.64
C THR A 528 12.03 -58.58 3.39
N PRO A 529 11.18 -57.58 3.66
CA PRO A 529 11.55 -56.19 3.45
C PRO A 529 12.55 -55.74 4.52
N GLY A 530 13.40 -54.77 4.20
CA GLY A 530 14.30 -54.14 5.16
C GLY A 530 13.57 -53.28 6.19
N ILE A 531 12.34 -52.85 5.87
CA ILE A 531 11.45 -52.07 6.73
C ILE A 531 10.13 -52.83 6.85
N MET A 532 9.67 -53.14 8.06
CA MET A 532 8.36 -53.80 8.28
C MET A 532 7.25 -52.79 8.57
N ASN A 533 7.48 -51.90 9.53
CA ASN A 533 6.58 -50.81 9.90
C ASN A 533 7.45 -49.65 10.40
N GLU A 534 7.38 -48.51 9.72
CA GLU A 534 8.14 -47.31 10.06
C GLU A 534 7.24 -46.08 9.95
N THR A 535 7.42 -45.15 10.87
CA THR A 535 6.78 -43.83 10.84
C THR A 535 7.87 -42.78 10.70
N ILE A 536 7.71 -41.90 9.71
CA ILE A 536 8.70 -40.87 9.36
C ILE A 536 8.03 -39.51 9.44
N VAL A 537 8.66 -38.58 10.16
CA VAL A 537 8.24 -37.17 10.16
C VAL A 537 8.90 -36.47 8.97
N VAL A 538 8.07 -35.87 8.12
CA VAL A 538 8.53 -35.24 6.87
C VAL A 538 9.04 -33.83 7.17
N ASN A 539 10.36 -33.71 7.37
CA ASN A 539 11.01 -32.42 7.59
C ASN A 539 11.89 -31.96 6.42
N GLN A 540 11.99 -32.77 5.36
CA GLN A 540 12.75 -32.48 4.13
C GLN A 540 12.30 -33.40 2.99
N PRO A 541 12.67 -33.11 1.72
CA PRO A 541 12.45 -34.04 0.61
C PRO A 541 13.02 -35.42 0.92
N THR A 542 12.21 -36.46 0.76
CA THR A 542 12.58 -37.80 1.22
C THR A 542 12.26 -38.86 0.16
N THR A 543 13.24 -39.69 -0.17
CA THR A 543 13.03 -40.88 -1.01
C THR A 543 13.23 -42.13 -0.16
N LEU A 544 12.18 -42.95 -0.08
CA LEU A 544 12.13 -44.18 0.70
C LEU A 544 12.33 -45.38 -0.21
N THR A 545 13.54 -45.93 -0.17
CA THR A 545 13.90 -47.11 -0.95
C THR A 545 13.78 -48.36 -0.08
N ILE A 546 12.79 -49.21 -0.38
CA ILE A 546 12.53 -50.43 0.39
C ILE A 546 13.25 -51.60 -0.28
N ASN A 547 14.38 -51.98 0.33
CA ASN A 547 15.15 -53.14 -0.07
C ASN A 547 14.51 -54.44 0.43
N TRP A 548 14.70 -55.53 -0.31
CA TRP A 548 14.16 -56.85 0.04
C TRP A 548 15.27 -57.88 0.07
N THR A 549 15.34 -58.64 1.16
CA THR A 549 16.27 -59.75 1.32
C THR A 549 15.57 -61.06 0.95
N THR A 550 16.22 -61.86 0.11
CA THR A 550 15.74 -63.19 -0.24
C THR A 550 16.17 -64.22 0.81
N LYS A 551 15.22 -65.01 1.28
CA LYS A 551 15.43 -66.20 2.10
C LYS A 551 14.85 -67.43 1.39
N TYR A 552 15.45 -68.58 1.62
CA TYR A 552 14.97 -69.87 1.11
C TYR A 552 14.59 -70.78 2.25
N LEU A 553 13.53 -71.56 2.06
CA LEU A 553 13.13 -72.59 3.01
C LEU A 553 14.11 -73.76 2.87
N VAL A 554 14.79 -74.06 3.96
CA VAL A 554 15.65 -75.24 4.07
C VAL A 554 14.96 -76.22 5.01
N SER A 555 14.62 -77.40 4.48
CA SER A 555 14.04 -78.51 5.24
C SER A 555 14.98 -79.70 5.17
N ILE A 556 15.48 -80.14 6.33
CA ILE A 556 16.38 -81.27 6.46
C ILE A 556 15.74 -82.27 7.41
N THR A 557 15.47 -83.47 6.92
CA THR A 557 14.85 -84.54 7.71
C THR A 557 15.76 -85.74 7.79
N SER A 558 15.79 -86.40 8.93
CA SER A 558 16.52 -87.65 9.10
C SER A 558 15.78 -88.61 10.01
N THR A 559 15.92 -89.89 9.70
CA THR A 559 15.40 -90.99 10.53
C THR A 559 16.24 -91.24 11.78
N LYS A 560 17.43 -90.63 11.92
CA LYS A 560 18.31 -90.69 13.10
C LYS A 560 18.87 -89.29 13.41
N PRO A 561 19.38 -89.02 14.64
CA PRO A 561 19.90 -87.70 14.96
C PRO A 561 21.07 -87.29 14.04
N ILE A 562 21.10 -86.03 13.63
CA ILE A 562 22.15 -85.39 12.84
C ILE A 562 22.50 -84.06 13.50
N TYR A 563 23.66 -83.48 13.18
CA TYR A 563 24.05 -82.16 13.67
C TYR A 563 23.89 -81.12 12.57
N ILE A 564 23.12 -80.07 12.84
CA ILE A 564 22.98 -78.90 11.97
C ILE A 564 23.68 -77.72 12.64
N ASN A 565 24.75 -77.20 12.02
CA ASN A 565 25.61 -76.16 12.59
C ASN A 565 26.08 -76.50 14.03
N GLY A 566 26.37 -77.78 14.28
CA GLY A 566 26.83 -78.28 15.58
C GLY A 566 25.72 -78.63 16.59
N GLN A 567 24.44 -78.39 16.30
CA GLN A 567 23.32 -78.71 17.20
C GLN A 567 22.61 -80.02 16.78
N PRO A 568 22.38 -80.98 17.69
CA PRO A 568 21.73 -82.26 17.38
C PRO A 568 20.22 -82.11 17.13
N THR A 569 19.72 -82.68 16.05
CA THR A 569 18.29 -82.72 15.70
C THR A 569 17.96 -83.88 14.75
N THR A 570 16.69 -84.25 14.60
CA THR A 570 16.20 -85.15 13.54
C THR A 570 15.42 -84.41 12.44
N ASN A 571 15.06 -83.15 12.70
CA ASN A 571 14.36 -82.28 11.75
C ASN A 571 14.86 -80.83 11.89
N TYR A 572 15.13 -80.19 10.77
CA TYR A 572 15.47 -78.78 10.71
C TYR A 572 14.65 -78.12 9.60
N THR A 573 13.78 -77.18 9.96
CA THR A 573 13.05 -76.36 9.00
C THR A 573 13.25 -74.90 9.35
N ALA A 574 13.89 -74.13 8.47
CA ALA A 574 14.12 -72.71 8.71
C ALA A 574 14.16 -71.91 7.40
N TRP A 575 13.81 -70.62 7.51
CA TRP A 575 14.05 -69.64 6.46
C TRP A 575 15.45 -69.07 6.58
N VAL A 576 16.29 -69.35 5.60
CA VAL A 576 17.72 -69.06 5.64
C VAL A 576 18.05 -68.02 4.57
N ASN A 577 18.87 -67.02 4.91
CA ASN A 577 19.27 -65.97 3.96
C ASN A 577 19.97 -66.58 2.74
N LYS A 578 19.73 -66.00 1.56
CA LYS A 578 20.45 -66.40 0.34
C LYS A 578 21.96 -66.35 0.57
N GLY A 579 22.66 -67.43 0.22
CA GLY A 579 24.11 -67.55 0.33
C GLY A 579 24.63 -68.00 1.70
N THR A 580 23.78 -68.17 2.71
CA THR A 580 24.19 -68.77 3.99
C THR A 580 24.53 -70.25 3.80
N THR A 581 25.66 -70.68 4.35
CA THR A 581 26.07 -72.09 4.36
C THR A 581 25.64 -72.76 5.66
N ILE A 582 25.04 -73.94 5.54
CA ILE A 582 24.59 -74.79 6.64
C ILE A 582 25.47 -76.04 6.64
N ALA A 583 26.15 -76.29 7.75
CA ALA A 583 26.92 -77.51 7.95
C ALA A 583 26.01 -78.60 8.49
N VAL A 584 25.90 -79.71 7.77
CA VAL A 584 25.17 -80.91 8.17
C VAL A 584 26.19 -82.01 8.41
N ILE A 585 26.20 -82.58 9.62
CA ILE A 585 27.04 -83.72 9.98
C ILE A 585 26.13 -84.86 10.41
N ALA A 586 26.22 -85.99 9.72
CA ALA A 586 25.45 -87.18 10.01
C ALA A 586 26.41 -88.29 10.46
N PRO A 587 26.45 -88.64 11.76
CA PRO A 587 27.29 -89.72 12.25
C PRO A 587 26.68 -91.09 11.88
N ALA A 588 27.53 -92.11 11.76
CA ALA A 588 27.07 -93.49 11.64
C ALA A 588 26.60 -94.03 13.01
N TYR A 589 25.55 -94.86 13.00
CA TYR A 589 24.97 -95.42 14.22
C TYR A 589 25.14 -96.94 14.25
N SER A 590 25.68 -97.47 15.34
CA SER A 590 25.82 -98.92 15.55
C SER A 590 24.58 -99.50 16.23
N GLN A 591 24.18 -100.69 15.79
CA GLN A 591 23.16 -101.52 16.44
C GLN A 591 23.70 -102.95 16.61
N TYR A 592 23.15 -103.71 17.56
CA TYR A 592 23.60 -105.08 17.89
C TYR A 592 25.09 -105.14 18.24
N ALA A 593 25.54 -104.33 19.22
CA ALA A 593 26.93 -104.25 19.66
C ALA A 593 27.96 -103.99 18.53
N GLY A 594 27.55 -103.31 17.45
CA GLY A 594 28.42 -102.96 16.33
C GLY A 594 28.41 -103.92 15.14
N LEU A 595 27.52 -104.91 15.14
CA LEU A 595 27.36 -105.89 14.06
C LEU A 595 26.60 -105.32 12.84
N VAL A 596 25.67 -104.39 13.06
CA VAL A 596 24.98 -103.65 11.98
C VAL A 596 25.33 -102.18 12.13
N LEU A 597 25.91 -101.59 11.08
CA LEU A 597 26.25 -100.17 11.06
C LEU A 597 25.28 -99.45 10.13
N TYR A 598 24.44 -98.58 10.68
CA TYR A 598 23.62 -97.68 9.89
C TYR A 598 24.49 -96.55 9.37
N GLN A 599 24.77 -96.57 8.08
CA GLN A 599 25.56 -95.54 7.42
C GLN A 599 24.63 -94.53 6.76
N PRO A 600 24.84 -93.22 6.98
CA PRO A 600 24.06 -92.22 6.29
C PRO A 600 24.46 -92.18 4.82
N ASN A 601 23.54 -91.70 3.98
CA ASN A 601 23.81 -91.41 2.57
C ASN A 601 24.89 -90.32 2.37
N THR A 602 25.16 -89.50 3.39
CA THR A 602 26.30 -88.57 3.42
C THR A 602 26.76 -88.36 4.87
N THR A 603 28.06 -88.30 5.13
CA THR A 603 28.62 -88.14 6.49
C THR A 603 28.78 -86.68 6.90
N ALA A 604 29.12 -85.80 5.94
CA ALA A 604 29.17 -84.36 6.14
C ALA A 604 28.85 -83.66 4.81
N VAL A 605 27.98 -82.66 4.85
CA VAL A 605 27.68 -81.82 3.69
C VAL A 605 27.52 -80.37 4.12
N ALA A 606 28.18 -79.46 3.42
CA ALA A 606 27.97 -78.04 3.55
C ALA A 606 27.00 -77.59 2.44
N ILE A 607 25.84 -77.08 2.81
CA ILE A 607 24.81 -76.69 1.86
C ILE A 607 24.70 -75.18 1.87
N THR A 608 24.90 -74.55 0.72
CA THR A 608 24.68 -73.11 0.56
C THR A 608 23.25 -72.86 0.09
N ALA A 609 22.49 -72.05 0.84
CA ALA A 609 21.11 -71.70 0.55
C ALA A 609 21.02 -70.73 -0.65
N ASN A 610 21.23 -71.23 -1.87
CA ASN A 610 21.06 -70.45 -3.11
C ASN A 610 19.70 -70.68 -3.80
N LYS A 611 18.95 -71.68 -3.32
CA LYS A 611 17.58 -72.04 -3.71
C LYS A 611 16.89 -72.76 -2.54
N PRO A 612 15.56 -72.97 -2.56
CA PRO A 612 14.86 -73.83 -1.61
C PRO A 612 15.47 -75.23 -1.60
N ILE A 613 15.74 -75.78 -0.42
CA ILE A 613 16.41 -77.08 -0.27
C ILE A 613 15.55 -78.00 0.58
N THR A 614 15.27 -79.17 0.05
CA THR A 614 14.79 -80.32 0.83
C THR A 614 15.87 -81.39 0.78
N LEU A 615 16.42 -81.75 1.94
CA LEU A 615 17.41 -82.81 2.07
C LEU A 615 16.92 -83.88 3.04
N THR A 616 16.95 -85.13 2.60
CA THR A 616 16.63 -86.28 3.46
C THR A 616 17.91 -87.07 3.70
N ILE A 617 18.32 -87.16 4.96
CA ILE A 617 19.42 -88.02 5.39
C ILE A 617 18.83 -89.38 5.75
N THR A 618 18.98 -90.32 4.84
CA THR A 618 18.56 -91.71 5.02
C THR A 618 19.74 -92.56 5.48
N TYR A 619 19.46 -93.56 6.31
CA TYR A 619 20.45 -94.46 6.85
C TYR A 619 20.26 -95.88 6.30
N THR A 620 21.25 -96.38 5.57
CA THR A 620 21.23 -97.74 5.03
C THR A 620 21.99 -98.67 5.97
N PRO A 621 21.40 -99.80 6.40
CA PRO A 621 22.11 -100.77 7.22
C PRO A 621 23.19 -101.48 6.41
N ASN A 622 24.42 -101.42 6.89
CA ASN A 622 25.56 -102.16 6.37
C ASN A 622 25.76 -103.43 7.21
N TYR A 623 25.53 -104.59 6.57
CA TYR A 623 25.60 -105.91 7.18
C TYR A 623 26.94 -106.61 6.96
N THR A 624 27.94 -105.97 6.36
CA THR A 624 29.22 -106.63 6.01
C THR A 624 29.91 -107.24 7.23
N ARG A 625 29.83 -106.59 8.40
CA ARG A 625 30.35 -107.15 9.66
C ARG A 625 29.54 -108.37 10.13
N LEU A 626 28.21 -108.33 10.00
CA LEU A 626 27.35 -109.48 10.27
C LEU A 626 27.68 -110.64 9.33
N TYR A 627 27.86 -110.40 8.03
CA TYR A 627 28.24 -111.42 7.04
C TYR A 627 29.59 -112.08 7.33
N ILE A 628 30.61 -111.31 7.74
CA ILE A 628 31.92 -111.88 8.10
C ILE A 628 31.79 -112.80 9.32
N VAL A 629 30.98 -112.42 10.33
CA VAL A 629 30.79 -113.23 11.54
C VAL A 629 29.94 -114.49 11.28
N THR A 630 29.02 -114.47 10.30
CA THR A 630 28.16 -115.63 9.98
C THR A 630 28.69 -116.54 8.86
N ALA A 631 29.47 -116.03 7.88
CA ALA A 631 29.89 -116.81 6.71
C ALA A 631 31.25 -117.54 6.88
N VAL A 632 32.17 -116.98 7.68
CA VAL A 632 33.48 -117.60 7.93
C VAL A 632 33.40 -118.95 8.67
N PRO A 633 32.49 -119.17 9.66
CA PRO A 633 32.36 -120.48 10.31
C PRO A 633 31.84 -121.57 9.37
N VAL A 634 31.00 -121.23 8.38
CA VAL A 634 30.33 -122.18 7.49
C VAL A 634 31.30 -122.74 6.43
N VAL A 635 32.23 -121.92 5.92
CA VAL A 635 33.24 -122.36 4.93
C VAL A 635 34.31 -123.25 5.59
N ALA A 636 34.67 -122.98 6.85
CA ALA A 636 35.61 -123.83 7.59
C ALA A 636 35.07 -125.27 7.82
N LEU A 637 33.76 -125.42 8.05
CA LEU A 637 33.11 -126.71 8.31
C LEU A 637 33.08 -127.65 7.08
N ILE A 638 32.99 -127.08 5.87
CA ILE A 638 32.92 -127.82 4.60
C ILE A 638 34.29 -128.40 4.20
N ILE A 639 35.38 -127.70 4.52
CA ILE A 639 36.75 -128.17 4.22
C ILE A 639 37.12 -129.39 5.07
N THR A 640 36.65 -129.47 6.32
CA THR A 640 36.93 -130.60 7.24
C THR A 640 36.24 -131.89 6.81
N THR A 641 35.07 -131.81 6.17
CA THR A 641 34.30 -133.01 5.77
C THR A 641 34.87 -133.70 4.52
N ILE A 642 35.56 -132.96 3.65
CA ILE A 642 36.12 -133.50 2.39
C ILE A 642 37.45 -134.24 2.63
N THR A 643 38.24 -133.87 3.64
CA THR A 643 39.57 -134.48 3.90
C THR A 643 39.48 -135.89 4.51
N LEU A 644 38.37 -136.27 5.15
CA LEU A 644 38.23 -137.56 5.84
C LEU A 644 37.80 -138.73 4.93
N ARG A 645 37.31 -138.49 3.70
CA ARG A 645 36.73 -139.56 2.85
C ARG A 645 37.72 -140.31 1.94
N ARG A 646 38.98 -139.88 1.78
CA ARG A 646 39.91 -140.45 0.77
C ARG A 646 40.87 -141.56 1.26
N LYS A 647 40.71 -142.12 2.47
CA LYS A 647 41.68 -143.08 3.07
C LYS A 647 41.24 -144.55 3.23
N ARG A 648 40.19 -145.03 2.55
CA ARG A 648 39.80 -146.47 2.56
C ARG A 648 39.41 -146.95 1.16
N HIS A 649 40.36 -147.52 0.42
CA HIS A 649 40.28 -148.72 -0.43
C HIS A 649 41.65 -148.85 -1.15
N ARG A 650 42.14 -150.08 -1.25
CA ARG A 650 43.52 -150.48 -1.59
C ARG A 650 44.08 -149.88 -2.87
#